data_AF-A0A2K3R0D5-F1
#
_entry.id   AF-A0A2K3R0D5-F1
#
_cell.length_a   1.000
_cell.length_b   1.000
_cell.length_c   1.000
_cell.angle_alpha   90.00
_cell.angle_beta   90.00
_cell.angle_gamma   90.00
#
_symmetry.space_group_name_H-M   'P 1'
#
loop_
_entity.id
_entity.type
_entity.pdbx_description
1 polymer ?
#
loop_
_entity_poly.entity_id
_entity_poly.type
_entity_poly.pdbx_seq_one_letter_code
_entity_poly.pdbx_strand_id
1 'polypeptide(L)'
;MIIQPLRNFREKLGRFYLPLLMVLFFVLSIGIMFSSVKQNNVDYSEGQVAEENIRANKTIENTTATEQKRTLAAEAVSPEYTYQDDLAQVQHERINHLFELIDTVNKTVNTKYEAAVKAAGENENVPKPDTEEYIATLKKEFEKMSDDELDFYQALTNNFLSTLFSLNSDQLNTVRDYALQLVDEQMAKQIRQSELSTFRSEAEEKIQFLDVTSEMATALRFLVNQGIVVNDFPNEKRTEEARQAAKDAVQPVMIYQGEIIVREGSQIDSNALEKLQLLGLTSQTFSVFPLIALVFTAALQMLMLFYYTRQTKNEEKRMNAVTFYVIAMIFSILLMKFFQLFQSELIAFIPLFFPAAFTPLILNIFSSRRLGILAAMFQVINAIFIYFDSSGTNMLTTVLVTYLFSGLMGTMIRRERIASQGRTAIMWVIVFPFLLSVMLVIFQGMDFARGNTWTTIICALAGSLLSYLLTIGLHQYIELLVSDNSMIVLNELSNPNHPLLKQLLEEAPGTYHHSMMVANLSANAVAEIGGQSLLTRVACYYHDIGKLKHANFFVENLPAGAENPHNFLLPEDSKQIIFGHVIDGAVLLENEKMPQMVVDICRQHHGTTLMRYFYVKAKERNPEVTEADFRYPGPKPQTREAGVVSIADSCEAAVRAMDNPTDQKIKEFVSNLINDRILDGQLDESGLTLHEIRIIEKSLVNGLCSTFHSRIKYPKMKSEAEKMKEEQERRDR
;
A
#
# COMPACT_ATOMS: atom_id res chain seq x y z
N MET A 1 -26.67 0.99 28.46
CA MET A 1 -25.92 0.52 27.27
C MET A 1 -25.45 1.71 26.41
N ILE A 2 -24.18 1.73 26.00
CA ILE A 2 -23.55 2.81 25.17
C ILE A 2 -24.20 2.94 23.77
N ILE A 3 -24.86 1.89 23.30
CA ILE A 3 -25.56 1.85 22.01
C ILE A 3 -26.80 2.77 21.99
N GLN A 4 -27.47 2.97 23.12
CA GLN A 4 -28.76 3.67 23.17
C GLN A 4 -28.64 5.20 23.00
N PRO A 5 -27.65 5.89 23.60
CA PRO A 5 -27.35 7.29 23.24
C PRO A 5 -27.04 7.45 21.76
N LEU A 6 -26.30 6.51 21.16
CA LEU A 6 -25.98 6.52 19.74
C LEU A 6 -27.23 6.31 18.88
N ARG A 7 -28.14 5.41 19.28
CA ARG A 7 -29.43 5.18 18.63
C ARG A 7 -30.34 6.42 18.72
N ASN A 8 -30.45 7.03 19.89
CA ASN A 8 -31.21 8.26 20.09
C ASN A 8 -30.63 9.43 19.27
N PHE A 9 -29.31 9.55 19.20
CA PHE A 9 -28.64 10.57 18.37
C PHE A 9 -28.89 10.35 16.87
N ARG A 10 -28.88 9.08 16.43
CA ARG A 10 -29.22 8.69 15.06
C ARG A 10 -30.68 9.00 14.73
N GLU A 11 -31.61 8.65 15.61
CA GLU A 11 -33.04 8.91 15.44
C GLU A 11 -33.32 10.42 15.34
N LYS A 12 -32.62 11.26 16.14
CA LYS A 12 -32.72 12.73 16.03
C LYS A 12 -32.24 13.30 14.69
N LEU A 13 -31.16 12.75 14.13
CA LEU A 13 -30.58 13.22 12.86
C LEU A 13 -31.27 12.62 11.62
N GLY A 14 -31.94 11.48 11.78
CA GLY A 14 -32.66 10.78 10.72
C GLY A 14 -31.80 10.60 9.46
N ARG A 15 -32.31 11.10 8.32
CA ARG A 15 -31.67 10.97 7.00
C ARG A 15 -30.34 11.73 6.87
N PHE A 16 -30.06 12.70 7.76
CA PHE A 16 -28.83 13.49 7.73
C PHE A 16 -27.66 12.84 8.49
N TYR A 17 -27.91 11.79 9.29
CA TYR A 17 -26.88 11.13 10.08
C TYR A 17 -25.72 10.61 9.22
N LEU A 18 -26.04 9.84 8.18
CA LEU A 18 -25.03 9.17 7.35
C LEU A 18 -24.18 10.18 6.54
N PRO A 19 -24.76 11.18 5.85
CA PRO A 19 -23.98 12.23 5.20
C PRO A 19 -23.09 13.01 6.18
N LEU A 20 -23.61 13.36 7.36
CA LEU A 20 -22.83 14.10 8.36
C LEU A 20 -21.64 13.28 8.86
N LEU A 21 -21.86 12.00 9.19
CA LEU A 21 -20.80 11.08 9.60
C LEU A 21 -19.74 10.93 8.50
N MET A 22 -20.17 10.87 7.25
CA MET A 22 -19.30 10.77 6.09
C MET A 22 -18.43 12.02 5.92
N VAL A 23 -19.02 13.22 6.03
CA VAL A 23 -18.27 14.49 5.98
C VAL A 23 -17.30 14.59 7.15
N LEU A 24 -17.72 14.23 8.35
CA LEU A 24 -16.86 14.23 9.53
C LEU A 24 -15.66 13.30 9.36
N PHE A 25 -15.89 12.08 8.85
CA PHE A 25 -14.81 11.14 8.56
C PHE A 25 -13.82 11.71 7.54
N PHE A 26 -14.32 12.29 6.45
CA PHE A 26 -13.50 12.93 5.43
C PHE A 26 -12.61 14.05 6.01
N VAL A 27 -13.20 14.98 6.78
CA VAL A 27 -12.48 16.10 7.39
C VAL A 27 -11.45 15.61 8.41
N LEU A 28 -11.82 14.65 9.27
CA LEU A 28 -10.91 14.11 10.29
C LEU A 28 -9.75 13.33 9.66
N SER A 29 -10.00 12.48 8.67
CA SER A 29 -8.95 11.73 7.98
C SER A 29 -7.92 12.65 7.34
N ILE A 30 -8.38 13.71 6.63
CA ILE A 30 -7.49 14.71 6.05
C ILE A 30 -6.76 15.48 7.16
N GLY A 31 -7.48 15.97 8.17
CA GLY A 31 -6.90 16.76 9.26
C GLY A 31 -5.80 16.03 10.03
N ILE A 32 -5.98 14.73 10.32
CA ILE A 32 -4.99 13.90 11.01
C ILE A 32 -3.76 13.66 10.13
N MET A 33 -3.95 13.39 8.83
CA MET A 33 -2.86 13.07 7.91
C MET A 33 -2.17 14.31 7.33
N PHE A 34 -2.78 15.49 7.44
CA PHE A 34 -2.27 16.75 6.90
C PHE A 34 -0.82 17.02 7.33
N SER A 35 -0.49 16.75 8.59
CA SER A 35 0.87 16.97 9.11
C SER A 35 1.94 16.04 8.51
N SER A 36 1.58 14.86 7.98
CA SER A 36 2.56 14.00 7.27
C SER A 36 2.83 14.46 5.85
N VAL A 37 1.87 15.15 5.25
CA VAL A 37 1.90 15.47 3.82
C VAL A 37 2.33 16.92 3.60
N LYS A 38 2.22 17.76 4.63
CA LYS A 38 2.71 19.14 4.63
C LYS A 38 4.24 19.13 4.63
N GLN A 39 4.84 19.51 3.51
CA GLN A 39 6.28 19.78 3.45
C GLN A 39 6.61 20.94 4.39
N ASN A 40 7.59 20.75 5.28
CA ASN A 40 8.10 21.83 6.12
C ASN A 40 8.95 22.76 5.25
N ASN A 41 8.61 24.05 5.25
CA ASN A 41 9.45 25.08 4.65
C ASN A 41 10.68 25.26 5.54
N VAL A 42 11.79 24.64 5.18
CA VAL A 42 13.08 24.96 5.78
C VAL A 42 13.83 25.79 4.75
N ASP A 43 14.01 27.07 5.06
CA ASP A 43 14.89 27.95 4.29
C ASP A 43 16.32 27.49 4.59
N TYR A 44 16.84 26.55 3.79
CA TYR A 44 18.19 26.07 3.97
C TYR A 44 19.18 27.15 3.57
N SER A 45 20.02 27.58 4.50
CA SER A 45 21.11 28.51 4.22
C SER A 45 22.47 27.80 4.21
N GLU A 46 23.38 28.26 3.35
CA GLU A 46 24.77 27.78 3.38
C GLU A 46 25.38 27.96 4.78
N GLY A 47 26.07 26.93 5.29
CA GLY A 47 26.65 26.90 6.63
C GLY A 47 25.69 26.51 7.76
N GLN A 48 24.39 26.37 7.49
CA GLN A 48 23.43 25.80 8.46
C GLN A 48 23.73 24.32 8.72
N VAL A 49 23.60 23.88 9.97
CA VAL A 49 23.67 22.45 10.32
C VAL A 49 22.29 21.83 10.09
N ALA A 50 22.24 20.74 9.33
CA ALA A 50 20.99 20.03 9.07
C ALA A 50 20.50 19.29 10.34
N GLU A 51 19.27 19.57 10.78
CA GLU A 51 18.63 18.92 11.93
C GLU A 51 18.15 17.49 11.62
N GLU A 52 17.98 17.17 10.34
CA GLU A 52 17.54 15.86 9.86
C GLU A 52 18.19 15.52 8.51
N ASN A 53 18.15 14.24 8.10
CA ASN A 53 18.63 13.82 6.79
C ASN A 53 17.73 14.40 5.67
N ILE A 54 18.29 15.23 4.80
CA ILE A 54 17.55 15.80 3.68
C ILE A 54 17.68 14.88 2.47
N ARG A 55 16.55 14.37 1.97
CA ARG A 55 16.51 13.40 0.87
C ARG A 55 15.89 13.99 -0.40
N ALA A 56 16.34 13.50 -1.55
CA ALA A 56 15.76 13.86 -2.84
C ALA A 56 14.30 13.37 -2.95
N ASN A 57 13.37 14.31 -3.17
CA ASN A 57 11.93 14.03 -3.29
C ASN A 57 11.51 13.50 -4.68
N LYS A 58 12.35 13.68 -5.71
CA LYS A 58 12.14 13.23 -7.10
C LYS A 58 13.47 12.93 -7.78
N THR A 59 13.43 12.10 -8.82
CA THR A 59 14.59 11.86 -9.69
C THR A 59 14.67 12.98 -10.73
N ILE A 60 15.79 13.69 -10.77
CA ILE A 60 16.04 14.78 -11.73
C ILE A 60 17.50 14.80 -12.17
N GLU A 61 17.76 15.41 -13.32
CA GLU A 61 19.12 15.70 -13.77
C GLU A 61 19.75 16.81 -12.91
N ASN A 62 20.97 16.60 -12.44
CA ASN A 62 21.82 17.66 -11.91
C ASN A 62 22.39 18.44 -13.11
N THR A 63 21.66 19.46 -13.53
CA THR A 63 22.00 20.27 -14.71
C THR A 63 23.37 20.92 -14.56
N THR A 64 23.73 21.40 -13.36
CA THR A 64 25.01 22.06 -13.12
C THR A 64 26.18 21.08 -13.23
N ALA A 65 26.10 19.94 -12.55
CA ALA A 65 27.16 18.94 -12.60
C ALA A 65 27.28 18.31 -14.01
N THR A 66 26.17 18.19 -14.73
CA THR A 66 26.17 17.70 -16.11
C THR A 66 26.85 18.69 -17.05
N GLU A 67 26.51 19.98 -16.94
CA GLU A 67 27.11 21.01 -17.77
C GLU A 67 28.60 21.21 -17.45
N GLN A 68 29.00 21.14 -16.18
CA GLN A 68 30.41 21.13 -15.80
C GLN A 68 31.18 19.97 -16.45
N LYS A 69 30.61 18.76 -16.45
CA LYS A 69 31.22 17.61 -17.14
C LYS A 69 31.29 17.80 -18.66
N ARG A 70 30.26 18.41 -19.27
CA ARG A 70 30.26 18.75 -20.71
C ARG A 70 31.36 19.75 -21.05
N THR A 71 31.52 20.79 -20.23
CA THR A 71 32.58 21.78 -20.41
C THR A 71 33.97 21.15 -20.28
N LEU A 72 34.20 20.34 -19.23
CA LEU A 72 35.46 19.62 -19.07
C LEU A 72 35.75 18.66 -20.21
N ALA A 73 34.72 17.97 -20.73
CA ALA A 73 34.86 17.07 -21.88
C ALA A 73 35.23 17.83 -23.16
N ALA A 74 34.66 19.03 -23.37
CA ALA A 74 35.01 19.89 -24.51
C ALA A 74 36.42 20.48 -24.39
N GLU A 75 36.83 20.91 -23.20
CA GLU A 75 38.16 21.46 -22.93
C GLU A 75 39.27 20.40 -23.08
N ALA A 76 38.95 19.13 -22.83
CA ALA A 76 39.88 18.01 -23.01
C ALA A 76 40.14 17.64 -24.48
N VAL A 77 39.39 18.19 -25.44
CA VAL A 77 39.59 17.91 -26.87
C VAL A 77 40.81 18.66 -27.40
N SER A 78 41.81 17.90 -27.82
CA SER A 78 42.99 18.43 -28.52
C SER A 78 42.60 19.08 -29.86
N PRO A 79 43.29 20.15 -30.28
CA PRO A 79 43.08 20.72 -31.61
C PRO A 79 43.33 19.70 -32.71
N GLU A 80 42.40 19.61 -33.66
CA GLU A 80 42.51 18.79 -34.86
C GLU A 80 43.25 19.56 -35.94
N TYR A 81 44.19 18.90 -36.62
CA TYR A 81 44.97 19.50 -37.71
C TYR A 81 44.64 18.82 -39.05
N THR A 82 44.90 19.53 -40.15
CA THR A 82 44.75 19.01 -41.51
C THR A 82 46.09 19.09 -42.22
N TYR A 83 46.61 17.91 -42.53
CA TYR A 83 47.82 17.70 -43.30
C TYR A 83 47.55 17.97 -44.79
N GLN A 84 48.35 18.85 -45.39
CA GLN A 84 48.35 19.16 -46.82
C GLN A 84 49.54 18.42 -47.46
N ASP A 85 49.25 17.25 -48.03
CA ASP A 85 50.24 16.37 -48.64
C ASP A 85 50.74 16.85 -50.01
N ASP A 86 49.94 17.69 -50.67
CA ASP A 86 50.25 18.35 -51.94
C ASP A 86 51.43 19.32 -51.84
N LEU A 87 51.60 19.99 -50.70
CA LEU A 87 52.67 20.97 -50.50
C LEU A 87 54.07 20.37 -50.64
N ALA A 88 54.27 19.10 -50.30
CA ALA A 88 55.55 18.43 -50.49
C ALA A 88 55.93 18.36 -51.98
N GLN A 89 54.97 17.97 -52.82
CA GLN A 89 55.15 17.91 -54.26
C GLN A 89 55.35 19.31 -54.87
N VAL A 90 54.60 20.31 -54.40
CA VAL A 90 54.75 21.70 -54.86
C VAL A 90 56.16 22.24 -54.57
N GLN A 91 56.72 21.98 -53.38
CA GLN A 91 58.08 22.43 -53.03
C GLN A 91 59.15 21.68 -53.83
N HIS A 92 58.96 20.37 -54.06
CA HIS A 92 59.81 19.57 -54.93
C HIS A 92 59.86 20.15 -56.35
N GLU A 93 58.69 20.39 -56.95
CA GLU A 93 58.57 20.92 -58.31
C GLU A 93 59.19 22.33 -58.41
N ARG A 94 58.99 23.20 -57.41
CA ARG A 94 59.60 24.54 -57.37
C ARG A 94 61.13 24.51 -57.40
N ILE A 95 61.73 23.64 -56.59
CA ILE A 95 63.19 23.47 -56.53
C ILE A 95 63.69 22.87 -57.84
N ASN A 96 63.06 21.79 -58.34
CA ASN A 96 63.49 21.17 -59.58
C ASN A 96 63.41 22.14 -60.77
N HIS A 97 62.29 22.87 -60.88
CA HIS A 97 62.08 23.87 -61.91
C HIS A 97 63.08 25.04 -61.82
N LEU A 98 63.50 25.45 -60.62
CA LEU A 98 64.59 26.43 -60.47
C LEU A 98 65.86 25.99 -61.20
N PHE A 99 66.25 24.72 -61.05
CA PHE A 99 67.44 24.19 -61.71
C PHE A 99 67.26 24.02 -63.23
N GLU A 100 66.07 23.63 -63.69
CA GLU A 100 65.75 23.61 -65.14
C GLU A 100 65.86 24.99 -65.79
N LEU A 101 65.46 26.03 -65.07
CA LEU A 101 65.61 27.42 -65.52
C LEU A 101 67.06 27.86 -65.51
N ILE A 102 67.84 27.51 -64.48
CA ILE A 102 69.28 27.77 -64.43
C ILE A 102 69.98 27.10 -65.61
N ASP A 103 69.64 25.84 -65.94
CA ASP A 103 70.16 25.13 -67.10
C ASP A 103 69.77 25.79 -68.43
N THR A 104 68.52 26.26 -68.54
CA THR A 104 68.03 26.98 -69.72
C THR A 104 68.76 28.30 -69.92
N VAL A 105 68.97 29.06 -68.85
CA VAL A 105 69.73 30.32 -68.86
C VAL A 105 71.20 30.04 -69.18
N ASN A 106 71.81 29.04 -68.55
CA ASN A 106 73.18 28.62 -68.83
C ASN A 106 73.36 28.25 -70.30
N LYS A 107 72.45 27.47 -70.90
CA LYS A 107 72.48 27.16 -72.33
C LYS A 107 72.29 28.41 -73.19
N THR A 108 71.33 29.27 -72.85
CA THR A 108 70.99 30.45 -73.66
C THR A 108 72.14 31.47 -73.70
N VAL A 109 72.72 31.78 -72.53
CA VAL A 109 73.81 32.75 -72.40
C VAL A 109 75.12 32.18 -72.97
N ASN A 110 75.45 30.91 -72.68
CA ASN A 110 76.65 30.28 -73.27
C ASN A 110 76.53 30.10 -74.78
N THR A 111 75.37 29.73 -75.34
CA THR A 111 75.18 29.65 -76.80
C THR A 111 75.32 31.02 -77.46
N LYS A 112 74.80 32.08 -76.84
CA LYS A 112 74.99 33.46 -77.32
C LYS A 112 76.45 33.88 -77.27
N TYR A 113 77.16 33.53 -76.19
CA TYR A 113 78.58 33.81 -76.06
C TYR A 113 79.41 33.02 -77.08
N GLU A 114 79.18 31.72 -77.26
CA GLU A 114 79.86 30.90 -78.26
C GLU A 114 79.58 31.37 -79.69
N ALA A 115 78.36 31.82 -79.98
CA ALA A 115 78.02 32.44 -81.26
C ALA A 115 78.75 33.78 -81.47
N ALA A 116 78.87 34.60 -80.42
CA ALA A 116 79.63 35.85 -80.45
C ALA A 116 81.13 35.60 -80.61
N VAL A 117 81.69 34.58 -79.94
CA VAL A 117 83.09 34.14 -80.08
C VAL A 117 83.37 33.59 -81.48
N LYS A 118 82.45 32.84 -82.08
CA LYS A 118 82.58 32.34 -83.47
C LYS A 118 82.44 33.41 -84.54
N ALA A 119 81.75 34.52 -84.24
CA ALA A 119 81.56 35.64 -85.14
C ALA A 119 82.72 36.68 -85.08
N ALA A 120 83.54 36.62 -84.03
CA ALA A 120 84.69 37.50 -83.81
C ALA A 120 85.91 37.06 -84.66
N GLY A 121 86.60 38.01 -85.29
CA GLY A 121 87.83 37.74 -86.07
C GLY A 121 89.01 37.37 -85.16
N GLU A 122 90.09 36.77 -85.72
CA GLU A 122 91.27 36.21 -85.01
C GLU A 122 92.00 37.15 -84.00
N ASN A 123 91.57 38.41 -83.81
CA ASN A 123 92.11 39.36 -82.83
C ASN A 123 91.05 40.15 -82.02
N GLU A 124 89.79 39.69 -81.95
CA GLU A 124 88.76 40.31 -81.11
C GLU A 124 88.50 39.49 -79.83
N ASN A 125 88.71 40.11 -78.66
CA ASN A 125 88.45 39.49 -77.37
C ASN A 125 86.97 39.69 -76.98
N VAL A 126 86.16 38.64 -77.11
CA VAL A 126 84.76 38.66 -76.65
C VAL A 126 84.76 38.51 -75.12
N PRO A 127 84.25 39.49 -74.35
CA PRO A 127 84.21 39.38 -72.90
C PRO A 127 83.30 38.22 -72.50
N LYS A 128 83.77 37.38 -71.58
CA LYS A 128 82.93 36.35 -70.98
C LYS A 128 81.72 36.99 -70.30
N PRO A 129 80.52 36.40 -70.41
CA PRO A 129 79.33 36.94 -69.76
C PRO A 129 79.55 37.02 -68.25
N ASP A 130 79.19 38.14 -67.64
CA ASP A 130 79.29 38.34 -66.19
C ASP A 130 78.10 37.67 -65.49
N THR A 131 78.27 37.29 -64.22
CA THR A 131 77.24 36.67 -63.38
C THR A 131 75.97 37.52 -63.30
N GLU A 132 76.10 38.86 -63.38
CA GLU A 132 74.95 39.77 -63.44
C GLU A 132 74.07 39.56 -64.69
N GLU A 133 74.65 39.16 -65.83
CA GLU A 133 73.92 38.89 -67.06
C GLU A 133 73.08 37.60 -66.96
N TYR A 134 73.62 36.57 -66.29
CA TYR A 134 72.90 35.33 -65.99
C TYR A 134 71.72 35.60 -65.04
N ILE A 135 71.92 36.38 -63.97
CA ILE A 135 70.87 36.71 -63.00
C ILE A 135 69.77 37.56 -63.64
N ALA A 136 70.14 38.55 -64.47
CA ALA A 136 69.16 39.38 -65.18
C ALA A 136 68.32 38.57 -66.17
N THR A 137 68.93 37.58 -66.83
CA THR A 137 68.22 36.68 -67.75
C THR A 137 67.29 35.72 -66.99
N LEU A 138 67.73 35.16 -65.86
CA LEU A 138 66.91 34.30 -65.01
C LEU A 138 65.70 35.04 -64.42
N LYS A 139 65.88 36.28 -63.95
CA LYS A 139 64.77 37.09 -63.42
C LYS A 139 63.71 37.41 -64.46
N LYS A 140 64.09 37.57 -65.74
CA LYS A 140 63.12 37.71 -66.84
C LYS A 140 62.31 36.45 -67.09
N GLU A 141 62.84 35.27 -66.79
CA GLU A 141 62.06 34.03 -66.84
C GLU A 141 61.08 33.95 -65.66
N PHE A 142 61.42 34.47 -64.49
CA PHE A 142 60.49 34.57 -63.36
C PHE A 142 59.29 35.48 -63.66
N GLU A 143 59.47 36.58 -64.41
CA GLU A 143 58.39 37.49 -64.82
C GLU A 143 57.31 36.82 -65.71
N LYS A 144 57.56 35.63 -66.24
CA LYS A 144 56.62 34.86 -67.06
C LYS A 144 55.77 33.86 -66.27
N MET A 145 55.98 33.74 -64.97
CA MET A 145 55.35 32.73 -64.11
C MET A 145 54.02 33.20 -63.53
N SER A 146 53.25 32.24 -62.99
CA SER A 146 52.01 32.53 -62.27
C SER A 146 52.28 33.25 -60.94
N ASP A 147 51.32 34.04 -60.47
CA ASP A 147 51.45 34.82 -59.23
C ASP A 147 51.79 33.93 -58.01
N ASP A 148 51.27 32.70 -57.96
CA ASP A 148 51.49 31.75 -56.84
C ASP A 148 52.91 31.14 -56.82
N GLU A 149 53.58 31.05 -57.96
CA GLU A 149 54.97 30.57 -58.06
C GLU A 149 55.98 31.69 -57.82
N LEU A 150 55.57 32.92 -58.15
CA LEU A 150 56.42 34.12 -58.12
C LEU A 150 56.99 34.42 -56.73
N ASP A 151 56.23 34.19 -55.67
CA ASP A 151 56.65 34.42 -54.28
C ASP A 151 57.89 33.61 -53.89
N PHE A 152 57.96 32.34 -54.30
CA PHE A 152 59.12 31.48 -54.02
C PHE A 152 60.37 31.98 -54.76
N TYR A 153 60.22 32.35 -56.03
CA TYR A 153 61.35 32.80 -56.85
C TYR A 153 61.81 34.23 -56.52
N GLN A 154 60.92 35.11 -56.07
CA GLN A 154 61.29 36.44 -55.58
C GLN A 154 62.06 36.39 -54.25
N ALA A 155 61.84 35.38 -53.42
CA ALA A 155 62.58 35.17 -52.19
C ALA A 155 64.07 34.82 -52.42
N LEU A 156 64.44 34.41 -53.64
CA LEU A 156 65.82 34.05 -54.00
C LEU A 156 66.72 35.30 -54.06
N THR A 157 67.67 35.39 -53.13
CA THR A 157 68.58 36.54 -53.05
C THR A 157 69.59 36.56 -54.19
N ASN A 158 70.03 37.75 -54.61
CA ASN A 158 71.09 37.88 -55.64
C ASN A 158 72.37 37.13 -55.23
N ASN A 159 72.73 37.10 -53.94
CA ASN A 159 73.90 36.40 -53.43
C ASN A 159 73.77 34.86 -53.62
N PHE A 160 72.59 34.32 -53.33
CA PHE A 160 72.31 32.92 -53.58
C PHE A 160 72.38 32.58 -55.07
N LEU A 161 71.76 33.40 -55.94
CA LEU A 161 71.81 33.19 -57.38
C LEU A 161 73.24 33.31 -57.95
N SER A 162 74.04 34.27 -57.48
CA SER A 162 75.46 34.39 -57.85
C SER A 162 76.25 33.14 -57.45
N THR A 163 75.94 32.55 -56.29
CA THR A 163 76.56 31.32 -55.83
C THR A 163 76.21 30.17 -56.77
N LEU A 164 74.95 30.01 -57.16
CA LEU A 164 74.53 28.96 -58.11
C LEU A 164 75.21 29.10 -59.48
N PHE A 165 75.26 30.30 -60.06
CA PHE A 165 75.91 30.52 -61.36
C PHE A 165 77.44 30.39 -61.32
N SER A 166 78.07 30.40 -60.14
CA SER A 166 79.50 30.14 -59.98
C SER A 166 79.87 28.65 -59.98
N LEU A 167 78.87 27.77 -59.80
CA LEU A 167 79.06 26.32 -59.77
C LEU A 167 79.11 25.74 -61.19
N ASN A 168 79.89 24.68 -61.39
CA ASN A 168 79.88 23.94 -62.65
C ASN A 168 78.66 23.00 -62.75
N SER A 169 78.41 22.42 -63.93
CA SER A 169 77.23 21.57 -64.18
C SER A 169 77.12 20.35 -63.24
N ASP A 170 78.23 19.69 -62.91
CA ASP A 170 78.23 18.55 -61.99
C ASP A 170 77.87 19.01 -60.58
N GLN A 171 78.43 20.14 -60.16
CA GLN A 171 78.17 20.74 -58.87
C GLN A 171 76.72 21.23 -58.71
N LEU A 172 76.12 21.80 -59.77
CA LEU A 172 74.71 22.20 -59.80
C LEU A 172 73.77 21.00 -59.69
N ASN A 173 74.06 19.90 -60.40
CA ASN A 173 73.29 18.67 -60.27
C ASN A 173 73.38 18.08 -58.86
N THR A 174 74.57 18.08 -58.25
CA THR A 174 74.75 17.64 -56.86
C THR A 174 73.95 18.50 -55.87
N VAL A 175 73.94 19.82 -56.03
CA VAL A 175 73.13 20.72 -55.18
C VAL A 175 71.63 20.49 -55.41
N ARG A 176 71.18 20.30 -56.65
CA ARG A 176 69.78 19.99 -56.96
C ARG A 176 69.35 18.70 -56.27
N ASP A 177 70.09 17.61 -56.49
CA ASP A 177 69.70 16.28 -56.04
C ASP A 177 69.67 16.21 -54.50
N TYR A 178 70.66 16.81 -53.82
CA TYR A 178 70.65 16.90 -52.36
C TYR A 178 69.59 17.87 -51.80
N ALA A 179 69.31 18.99 -52.49
CA ALA A 179 68.24 19.89 -52.07
C ALA A 179 66.87 19.22 -52.14
N LEU A 180 66.58 18.54 -53.26
CA LEU A 180 65.34 17.78 -53.44
C LEU A 180 65.23 16.68 -52.39
N GLN A 181 66.28 15.88 -52.20
CA GLN A 181 66.29 14.81 -51.20
C GLN A 181 66.00 15.33 -49.78
N LEU A 182 66.66 16.41 -49.34
CA LEU A 182 66.49 16.95 -47.99
C LEU A 182 65.12 17.58 -47.79
N VAL A 183 64.59 18.28 -48.80
CA VAL A 183 63.27 18.90 -48.74
C VAL A 183 62.17 17.85 -48.77
N ASP A 184 62.26 16.85 -49.65
CA ASP A 184 61.29 15.74 -49.73
C ASP A 184 61.24 14.94 -48.42
N GLU A 185 62.40 14.65 -47.82
CA GLU A 185 62.46 13.89 -46.58
C GLU A 185 61.77 14.61 -45.42
N GLN A 186 61.93 15.93 -45.32
CA GLN A 186 61.29 16.71 -44.25
C GLN A 186 59.82 17.01 -44.56
N MET A 187 59.51 17.41 -45.80
CA MET A 187 58.14 17.72 -46.22
C MET A 187 57.21 16.50 -46.26
N ALA A 188 57.75 15.27 -46.24
CA ALA A 188 56.97 14.05 -46.04
C ALA A 188 56.42 13.90 -44.60
N LYS A 189 56.89 14.70 -43.65
CA LYS A 189 56.43 14.71 -42.25
C LYS A 189 55.40 15.82 -42.03
N GLN A 190 54.64 15.71 -40.94
CA GLN A 190 53.73 16.77 -40.49
C GLN A 190 54.52 17.87 -39.79
N ILE A 191 54.66 19.02 -40.46
CA ILE A 191 55.40 20.19 -40.01
C ILE A 191 54.40 21.24 -39.57
N ARG A 192 54.33 21.47 -38.25
CA ARG A 192 53.55 22.55 -37.65
C ARG A 192 54.38 23.82 -37.56
N GLN A 193 53.69 24.97 -37.46
CA GLN A 193 54.34 26.27 -37.30
C GLN A 193 55.32 26.33 -36.11
N SER A 194 55.01 25.65 -35.00
CA SER A 194 55.87 25.59 -33.81
C SER A 194 57.14 24.74 -33.99
N GLU A 195 57.15 23.85 -34.99
CA GLU A 195 58.21 22.86 -35.23
C GLU A 195 59.02 23.17 -36.50
N LEU A 196 58.58 24.14 -37.31
CA LEU A 196 59.22 24.52 -38.58
C LEU A 196 60.72 24.79 -38.43
N SER A 197 61.13 25.51 -37.38
CA SER A 197 62.55 25.77 -37.13
C SER A 197 63.34 24.50 -36.84
N THR A 198 62.73 23.54 -36.12
CA THR A 198 63.37 22.26 -35.78
C THR A 198 63.61 21.45 -37.04
N PHE A 199 62.61 21.31 -37.91
CA PHE A 199 62.75 20.57 -39.17
C PHE A 199 63.77 21.20 -40.13
N ARG A 200 63.84 22.54 -40.18
CA ARG A 200 64.88 23.25 -40.95
C ARG A 200 66.28 23.00 -40.38
N SER A 201 66.46 23.13 -39.07
CA SER A 201 67.75 22.87 -38.43
C SER A 201 68.21 21.40 -38.58
N GLU A 202 67.30 20.43 -38.50
CA GLU A 202 67.62 19.02 -38.76
C GLU A 202 68.13 18.79 -40.19
N ALA A 203 67.50 19.42 -41.19
CA ALA A 203 67.96 19.32 -42.56
C ALA A 203 69.30 20.06 -42.77
N GLU A 204 69.53 21.19 -42.10
CA GLU A 204 70.82 21.89 -42.14
C GLU A 204 71.96 21.10 -41.51
N GLU A 205 71.70 20.38 -40.40
CA GLU A 205 72.70 19.52 -39.76
C GLU A 205 73.15 18.40 -40.70
N LYS A 206 72.22 17.81 -41.46
CA LYS A 206 72.54 16.78 -42.46
C LYS A 206 73.48 17.27 -43.56
N ILE A 207 73.43 18.56 -43.92
CA ILE A 207 74.34 19.15 -44.93
C ILE A 207 75.81 19.03 -44.50
N GLN A 208 76.10 19.03 -43.20
CA GLN A 208 77.47 18.93 -42.67
C GLN A 208 78.12 17.57 -42.95
N PHE A 209 77.32 16.55 -43.24
CA PHE A 209 77.77 15.19 -43.53
C PHE A 209 77.80 14.86 -45.03
N LEU A 210 77.43 15.81 -45.89
CA LEU A 210 77.48 15.66 -47.34
C LEU A 210 78.86 16.02 -47.88
N ASP A 211 79.30 15.33 -48.93
CA ASP A 211 80.56 15.63 -49.63
C ASP A 211 80.36 16.80 -50.60
N VAL A 212 80.32 18.01 -50.03
CA VAL A 212 80.00 19.25 -50.76
C VAL A 212 80.97 20.38 -50.43
N THR A 213 81.19 21.27 -51.39
CA THR A 213 82.01 22.49 -51.19
C THR A 213 81.30 23.51 -50.30
N SER A 214 82.04 24.50 -49.80
CA SER A 214 81.48 25.57 -48.95
C SER A 214 80.38 26.36 -49.69
N GLU A 215 80.57 26.59 -50.98
CA GLU A 215 79.62 27.26 -51.87
C GLU A 215 78.35 26.43 -52.04
N MET A 216 78.47 25.12 -52.30
CA MET A 216 77.33 24.20 -52.39
C MET A 216 76.57 24.09 -51.07
N ALA A 217 77.27 23.99 -49.93
CA ALA A 217 76.64 23.91 -48.62
C ALA A 217 75.84 25.17 -48.30
N THR A 218 76.31 26.33 -48.77
CA THR A 218 75.60 27.60 -48.62
C THR A 218 74.35 27.66 -49.49
N ALA A 219 74.43 27.16 -50.73
CA ALA A 219 73.28 27.02 -51.60
C ALA A 219 72.23 26.03 -51.05
N LEU A 220 72.67 24.87 -50.54
CA LEU A 220 71.81 23.87 -49.92
C LEU A 220 71.08 24.41 -48.69
N ARG A 221 71.78 25.11 -47.78
CA ARG A 221 71.15 25.73 -46.60
C ARG A 221 70.06 26.72 -46.99
N PHE A 222 70.29 27.50 -48.05
CA PHE A 222 69.31 28.44 -48.54
C PHE A 222 68.08 27.73 -49.12
N LEU A 223 68.28 26.72 -49.96
CA LEU A 223 67.20 25.94 -50.59
C LEU A 223 66.37 25.16 -49.57
N VAL A 224 67.01 24.53 -48.58
CA VAL A 224 66.34 23.81 -47.51
C VAL A 224 65.48 24.75 -46.65
N ASN A 225 66.00 25.93 -46.31
CA ASN A 225 65.23 26.91 -45.54
C ASN A 225 64.04 27.49 -46.32
N GLN A 226 64.15 27.62 -47.64
CA GLN A 226 63.03 28.12 -48.47
C GLN A 226 62.04 27.01 -48.83
N GLY A 227 62.53 25.79 -49.06
CA GLY A 227 61.73 24.64 -49.50
C GLY A 227 60.94 23.95 -48.39
N ILE A 228 61.41 23.99 -47.14
CA ILE A 228 60.68 23.42 -46.00
C ILE A 228 59.68 24.47 -45.47
N VAL A 229 58.39 24.17 -45.60
CA VAL A 229 57.27 25.02 -45.16
C VAL A 229 56.32 24.27 -44.24
N VAL A 230 55.40 24.99 -43.59
CA VAL A 230 54.34 24.38 -42.77
C VAL A 230 53.36 23.66 -43.68
N ASN A 231 53.05 22.41 -43.35
CA ASN A 231 52.11 21.57 -44.09
C ASN A 231 51.04 20.91 -43.19
N ASP A 232 51.02 21.21 -41.89
CA ASP A 232 50.00 20.76 -40.94
C ASP A 232 49.31 21.97 -40.28
N PHE A 233 48.08 22.28 -40.71
CA PHE A 233 47.35 23.48 -40.32
C PHE A 233 46.19 23.18 -39.35
N PRO A 234 45.92 24.06 -38.37
CA PRO A 234 44.80 23.86 -37.45
C PRO A 234 43.45 23.89 -38.19
N ASN A 235 42.58 22.94 -37.89
CA ASN A 235 41.23 22.83 -38.43
C ASN A 235 40.20 23.13 -37.33
N GLU A 236 39.83 24.40 -37.21
CA GLU A 236 38.88 24.86 -36.19
C GLU A 236 37.52 24.17 -36.30
N LYS A 237 37.05 23.92 -37.53
CA LYS A 237 35.75 23.28 -37.76
C LYS A 237 35.73 21.85 -37.23
N ARG A 238 36.74 21.03 -37.57
CA ARG A 238 36.85 19.65 -37.06
C ARG A 238 37.10 19.61 -35.56
N THR A 239 37.85 20.58 -35.03
CA THR A 239 38.05 20.73 -33.59
C THR A 239 36.74 21.02 -32.87
N GLU A 240 35.90 21.91 -33.41
CA GLU A 240 34.61 22.25 -32.80
C GLU A 240 33.59 21.11 -32.94
N GLU A 241 33.58 20.39 -34.08
CA GLU A 241 32.79 19.16 -34.25
C GLU A 241 33.19 18.09 -33.22
N ALA A 242 34.50 17.91 -32.97
CA ALA A 242 35.01 16.99 -31.96
C ALA A 242 34.65 17.44 -30.52
N ARG A 243 34.70 18.74 -30.23
CA ARG A 243 34.23 19.31 -28.94
C ARG A 243 32.74 19.07 -28.73
N GLN A 244 31.92 19.28 -29.76
CA GLN A 244 30.49 19.05 -29.67
C GLN A 244 30.18 17.56 -29.47
N ALA A 245 30.83 16.67 -30.22
CA ALA A 245 30.70 15.22 -30.02
C ALA A 245 31.12 14.79 -28.61
N ALA A 246 32.17 15.39 -28.05
CA ALA A 246 32.61 15.14 -26.68
C ALA A 246 31.56 15.59 -25.65
N LYS A 247 30.90 16.74 -25.85
CA LYS A 247 29.78 17.20 -25.01
C LYS A 247 28.57 16.25 -25.08
N ASP A 248 28.21 15.83 -26.29
CA ASP A 248 27.04 14.97 -26.52
C ASP A 248 27.24 13.55 -25.97
N ALA A 249 28.49 13.08 -25.88
CA ALA A 249 28.85 11.81 -25.27
C ALA A 249 28.76 11.80 -23.73
N VAL A 250 28.67 12.97 -23.08
CA VAL A 250 28.56 13.05 -21.62
C VAL A 250 27.19 12.58 -21.15
N GLN A 251 27.18 11.48 -20.39
CA GLN A 251 25.99 10.99 -19.71
C GLN A 251 25.52 11.98 -18.63
N PRO A 252 24.22 12.31 -18.57
CA PRO A 252 23.67 13.19 -17.55
C PRO A 252 23.95 12.67 -16.13
N VAL A 253 24.34 13.59 -15.25
CA VAL A 253 24.51 13.29 -13.82
C VAL A 253 23.14 13.33 -13.16
N MET A 254 22.60 12.18 -12.79
CA MET A 254 21.27 12.08 -12.18
C MET A 254 21.33 12.16 -10.65
N ILE A 255 20.35 12.83 -10.04
CA ILE A 255 20.02 12.75 -8.62
C ILE A 255 18.81 11.81 -8.51
N TYR A 256 18.91 10.75 -7.72
CA TYR A 256 17.85 9.75 -7.61
C TYR A 256 16.91 10.03 -6.44
N GLN A 257 15.61 9.80 -6.62
CA GLN A 257 14.64 9.88 -5.53
C GLN A 257 15.07 9.00 -4.33
N GLY A 258 15.04 9.56 -3.12
CA GLY A 258 15.42 8.90 -1.87
C GLY A 258 16.91 9.03 -1.49
N GLU A 259 17.76 9.52 -2.40
CA GLU A 259 19.19 9.81 -2.14
C GLU A 259 19.33 10.85 -1.03
N ILE A 260 20.27 10.63 -0.11
CA ILE A 260 20.58 11.59 0.96
C ILE A 260 21.47 12.70 0.39
N ILE A 261 20.95 13.92 0.35
CA ILE A 261 21.67 15.11 -0.12
C ILE A 261 22.52 15.69 1.01
N VAL A 262 21.95 15.77 2.22
CA VAL A 262 22.64 16.26 3.42
C VAL A 262 22.35 15.31 4.57
N ARG A 263 23.39 14.96 5.33
CA ARG A 263 23.24 14.13 6.53
C ARG A 263 22.90 15.00 7.74
N GLU A 264 22.11 14.45 8.64
CA GLU A 264 21.88 15.04 9.97
C GLU A 264 23.22 15.37 10.65
N GLY A 265 23.30 16.57 11.23
CA GLY A 265 24.50 17.06 11.91
C GLY A 265 25.62 17.58 10.99
N SER A 266 25.49 17.45 9.67
CA SER A 266 26.44 18.04 8.71
C SER A 266 26.05 19.47 8.32
N GLN A 267 27.06 20.30 8.03
CA GLN A 267 26.84 21.65 7.49
C GLN A 267 26.44 21.57 6.02
N ILE A 268 25.44 22.36 5.64
CA ILE A 268 24.99 22.49 4.26
C ILE A 268 26.03 23.31 3.50
N ASP A 269 26.76 22.65 2.59
CA ASP A 269 27.70 23.31 1.69
C ASP A 269 26.99 23.86 0.44
N SER A 270 27.71 24.65 -0.36
CA SER A 270 27.19 25.27 -1.58
C SER A 270 26.64 24.24 -2.59
N ASN A 271 27.28 23.08 -2.71
CA ASN A 271 26.87 22.02 -3.64
C ASN A 271 25.57 21.34 -3.19
N ALA A 272 25.46 21.04 -1.90
CA ALA A 272 24.23 20.57 -1.30
C ALA A 272 23.10 21.59 -1.48
N LEU A 273 23.36 22.88 -1.22
CA LEU A 273 22.37 23.93 -1.40
C LEU A 273 21.86 24.02 -2.84
N GLU A 274 22.75 23.92 -3.82
CA GLU A 274 22.40 23.90 -5.24
C GLU A 274 21.54 22.66 -5.60
N LYS A 275 21.89 21.47 -5.11
CA LYS A 275 21.06 20.27 -5.27
C LYS A 275 19.68 20.46 -4.65
N LEU A 276 19.60 21.07 -3.46
CA LEU A 276 18.34 21.37 -2.79
C LEU A 276 17.49 22.37 -3.59
N GLN A 277 18.10 23.36 -4.25
CA GLN A 277 17.43 24.28 -5.17
C GLN A 277 16.86 23.58 -6.40
N LEU A 278 17.64 22.70 -7.06
CA LEU A 278 17.17 21.90 -8.20
C LEU A 278 15.99 20.99 -7.82
N LEU A 279 16.02 20.43 -6.62
CA LEU A 279 14.94 19.60 -6.07
C LEU A 279 13.70 20.43 -5.65
N GLY A 280 13.81 21.76 -5.62
CA GLY A 280 12.76 22.67 -5.16
C GLY A 280 12.49 22.56 -3.67
N LEU A 281 13.52 22.22 -2.87
CA LEU A 281 13.45 22.06 -1.43
C LEU A 281 13.77 23.37 -0.66
N THR A 282 14.36 24.35 -1.33
CA THR A 282 14.68 25.69 -0.77
C THR A 282 13.70 26.77 -1.17
N SER A 283 12.91 26.60 -2.24
CA SER A 283 11.93 27.60 -2.67
C SER A 283 10.58 27.40 -1.96
N GLN A 284 9.90 28.51 -1.63
CA GLN A 284 8.57 28.55 -0.99
C GLN A 284 7.41 27.95 -1.83
N THR A 285 7.69 27.13 -2.84
CA THR A 285 6.66 26.53 -3.67
C THR A 285 6.15 25.25 -3.01
N PHE A 286 5.13 25.40 -2.16
CA PHE A 286 4.35 24.26 -1.67
C PHE A 286 3.90 23.39 -2.84
N SER A 287 4.39 22.14 -2.90
CA SER A 287 3.79 21.16 -3.78
C SER A 287 2.42 20.78 -3.20
N VAL A 288 1.35 21.30 -3.79
CA VAL A 288 -0.03 20.98 -3.39
C VAL A 288 -0.47 19.58 -3.84
N PHE A 289 0.31 18.91 -4.69
CA PHE A 289 -0.05 17.63 -5.29
C PHE A 289 -0.28 16.50 -4.28
N PRO A 290 0.57 16.29 -3.26
CA PRO A 290 0.32 15.27 -2.24
C PRO A 290 -0.96 15.54 -1.44
N LEU A 291 -1.27 16.81 -1.15
CA LEU A 291 -2.52 17.21 -0.49
C LEU A 291 -3.74 16.96 -1.38
N ILE A 292 -3.64 17.29 -2.68
CA ILE A 292 -4.69 17.01 -3.66
C ILE A 292 -4.92 15.49 -3.74
N ALA A 293 -3.87 14.69 -3.83
CA ALA A 293 -3.96 13.24 -3.85
C ALA A 293 -4.64 12.69 -2.58
N LEU A 294 -4.30 13.22 -1.40
CA LEU A 294 -4.95 12.87 -0.14
C LEU A 294 -6.46 13.15 -0.16
N VAL A 295 -6.85 14.32 -0.67
CA VAL A 295 -8.26 14.71 -0.84
C VAL A 295 -8.99 13.76 -1.80
N PHE A 296 -8.39 13.42 -2.94
CA PHE A 296 -8.96 12.47 -3.91
C PHE A 296 -9.09 11.06 -3.33
N THR A 297 -8.09 10.58 -2.58
CA THR A 297 -8.15 9.28 -1.89
C THR A 297 -9.28 9.26 -0.87
N ALA A 298 -9.38 10.29 -0.01
CA ALA A 298 -10.45 10.38 0.97
C ALA A 298 -11.82 10.39 0.27
N ALA A 299 -11.98 11.16 -0.81
CA ALA A 299 -13.20 11.21 -1.62
C ALA A 299 -13.54 9.85 -2.24
N LEU A 300 -12.55 9.12 -2.76
CA LEU A 300 -12.76 7.77 -3.31
C LEU A 300 -13.23 6.79 -2.22
N GLN A 301 -12.64 6.85 -1.02
CA GLN A 301 -13.08 6.05 0.13
C GLN A 301 -14.54 6.34 0.48
N MET A 302 -14.92 7.62 0.49
CA MET A 302 -16.31 8.04 0.72
C MET A 302 -17.26 7.52 -0.34
N LEU A 303 -16.88 7.61 -1.62
CA LEU A 303 -17.68 7.12 -2.73
C LEU A 303 -17.92 5.61 -2.63
N MET A 304 -16.90 4.83 -2.29
CA MET A 304 -17.03 3.38 -2.12
C MET A 304 -17.91 3.02 -0.91
N LEU A 305 -17.80 3.74 0.21
CA LEU A 305 -18.71 3.58 1.35
C LEU A 305 -20.15 3.97 0.99
N PHE A 306 -20.34 5.03 0.21
CA PHE A 306 -21.65 5.42 -0.30
C PHE A 306 -22.25 4.37 -1.25
N TYR A 307 -21.42 3.74 -2.10
CA TYR A 307 -21.90 2.64 -2.93
C TYR A 307 -22.28 1.40 -2.10
N TYR A 308 -21.52 1.09 -1.05
CA TYR A 308 -21.86 0.02 -0.10
C TYR A 308 -23.22 0.25 0.59
N THR A 309 -23.54 1.50 0.94
CA THR A 309 -24.80 1.83 1.62
C THR A 309 -26.02 1.65 0.73
N ARG A 310 -25.86 1.80 -0.59
CA ARG A 310 -26.93 1.54 -1.59
C ARG A 310 -27.26 0.05 -1.74
N GLN A 311 -26.33 -0.85 -1.44
CA GLN A 311 -26.53 -2.30 -1.57
C GLN A 311 -27.20 -2.93 -0.35
N THR A 312 -27.14 -2.28 0.81
CA THR A 312 -27.68 -2.82 2.06
C THR A 312 -29.10 -2.29 2.28
N LYS A 313 -30.11 -3.16 2.13
CA LYS A 313 -31.52 -2.80 2.27
C LYS A 313 -31.94 -2.49 3.71
N ASN A 314 -31.39 -3.20 4.69
CA ASN A 314 -31.70 -2.97 6.10
C ASN A 314 -30.98 -1.70 6.58
N GLU A 315 -31.77 -0.69 6.93
CA GLU A 315 -31.28 0.64 7.32
C GLU A 315 -30.41 0.62 8.58
N GLU A 316 -30.83 -0.12 9.61
CA GLU A 316 -30.09 -0.19 10.87
C GLU A 316 -28.74 -0.91 10.70
N LYS A 317 -28.73 -2.06 10.02
CA LYS A 317 -27.48 -2.80 9.71
C LYS A 317 -26.53 -1.94 8.89
N ARG A 318 -27.05 -1.18 7.93
CA ARG A 318 -26.28 -0.24 7.11
C ARG A 318 -25.66 0.87 7.95
N MET A 319 -26.44 1.51 8.82
CA MET A 319 -25.96 2.59 9.69
C MET A 319 -24.91 2.08 10.69
N ASN A 320 -25.15 0.94 11.33
CA ASN A 320 -24.20 0.29 12.24
C ASN A 320 -22.88 -0.02 11.55
N ALA A 321 -22.94 -0.64 10.37
CA ALA A 321 -21.76 -1.03 9.62
C ALA A 321 -20.90 0.18 9.20
N VAL A 322 -21.50 1.27 8.71
CA VAL A 322 -20.75 2.48 8.35
C VAL A 322 -20.19 3.20 9.57
N THR A 323 -20.98 3.29 10.66
CA THR A 323 -20.51 3.90 11.91
C THR A 323 -19.28 3.18 12.45
N PHE A 324 -19.35 1.84 12.49
CA PHE A 324 -18.25 1.03 12.96
C PHE A 324 -17.04 1.11 12.03
N TYR A 325 -17.24 1.13 10.71
CA TYR A 325 -16.17 1.36 9.74
C TYR A 325 -15.44 2.68 9.98
N VAL A 326 -16.18 3.79 10.12
CA VAL A 326 -15.61 5.13 10.33
C VAL A 326 -14.79 5.17 11.61
N ILE A 327 -15.35 4.69 12.73
CA ILE A 327 -14.65 4.67 14.03
C ILE A 327 -13.38 3.81 13.94
N ALA A 328 -13.49 2.60 13.38
CA ALA A 328 -12.37 1.67 13.27
C ALA A 328 -11.26 2.22 12.35
N MET A 329 -11.61 2.88 11.24
CA MET A 329 -10.63 3.51 10.35
C MET A 329 -9.97 4.74 10.96
N ILE A 330 -10.71 5.61 11.67
CA ILE A 330 -10.11 6.73 12.40
C ILE A 330 -9.14 6.21 13.46
N PHE A 331 -9.53 5.20 14.24
CA PHE A 331 -8.64 4.55 15.21
C PHE A 331 -7.39 3.98 14.53
N SER A 332 -7.55 3.32 13.38
CA SER A 332 -6.45 2.79 12.57
C SER A 332 -5.47 3.88 12.15
N ILE A 333 -5.97 5.01 11.63
CA ILE A 333 -5.15 6.16 11.21
C ILE A 333 -4.42 6.78 12.41
N LEU A 334 -5.11 6.99 13.53
CA LEU A 334 -4.50 7.51 14.76
C LEU A 334 -3.40 6.60 15.29
N LEU A 335 -3.62 5.29 15.24
CA LEU A 335 -2.64 4.30 15.70
C LEU A 335 -1.43 4.23 14.76
N MET A 336 -1.63 4.30 13.43
CA MET A 336 -0.51 4.43 12.48
C MET A 336 0.30 5.70 12.73
N LYS A 337 -0.38 6.83 12.95
CA LYS A 337 0.23 8.11 13.33
C LYS A 337 1.02 8.01 14.63
N PHE A 338 0.48 7.33 15.64
CA PHE A 338 1.20 7.07 16.88
C PHE A 338 2.51 6.33 16.64
N PHE A 339 2.53 5.27 15.82
CA PHE A 339 3.77 4.57 15.49
C PHE A 339 4.73 5.38 14.61
N GLN A 340 4.22 6.28 13.76
CA GLN A 340 5.05 7.22 13.00
C GLN A 340 5.89 8.11 13.94
N LEU A 341 5.38 8.51 15.11
CA LEU A 341 6.11 9.37 16.05
C LEU A 341 7.40 8.73 16.61
N PHE A 342 7.49 7.40 16.59
CA PHE A 342 8.67 6.67 17.05
C PHE A 342 9.61 6.27 15.91
N GLN A 343 9.26 6.63 14.66
CA GLN A 343 10.09 6.32 13.51
C GLN A 343 11.35 7.18 13.53
N SER A 344 12.50 6.53 13.51
CA SER A 344 13.83 7.15 13.37
C SER A 344 14.70 6.32 12.43
N GLU A 345 15.84 6.84 12.00
CA GLU A 345 16.80 6.10 11.17
C GLU A 345 17.30 4.80 11.85
N LEU A 346 17.43 4.82 13.19
CA LEU A 346 17.86 3.64 13.97
C LEU A 346 16.76 2.57 14.06
N ILE A 347 15.49 2.96 13.99
CA ILE A 347 14.34 2.05 14.09
C ILE A 347 13.40 2.27 12.89
N ALA A 348 13.96 2.26 11.69
CA ALA A 348 13.23 2.58 10.46
C ALA A 348 12.00 1.68 10.24
N PHE A 349 12.03 0.43 10.71
CA PHE A 349 10.94 -0.54 10.53
C PHE A 349 9.93 -0.59 11.68
N ILE A 350 9.94 0.37 12.62
CA ILE A 350 8.92 0.44 13.68
C ILE A 350 7.47 0.46 13.17
N PRO A 351 7.14 0.99 11.96
CA PRO A 351 5.79 0.87 11.42
C PRO A 351 5.29 -0.57 11.30
N LEU A 352 6.17 -1.57 11.11
CA LEU A 352 5.74 -2.98 11.07
C LEU A 352 5.11 -3.48 12.39
N PHE A 353 5.30 -2.75 13.49
CA PHE A 353 4.64 -3.04 14.77
C PHE A 353 3.13 -2.70 14.74
N PHE A 354 2.68 -1.86 13.81
CA PHE A 354 1.26 -1.54 13.66
C PHE A 354 0.44 -2.82 13.45
N PRO A 355 -0.69 -3.00 14.17
CA PRO A 355 -1.51 -4.20 14.07
C PRO A 355 -2.38 -4.19 12.80
N ALA A 356 -1.75 -4.39 11.64
CA ALA A 356 -2.38 -4.23 10.32
C ALA A 356 -3.54 -5.20 10.02
N ALA A 357 -3.64 -6.32 10.74
CA ALA A 357 -4.77 -7.23 10.59
C ALA A 357 -5.98 -6.83 11.46
N PHE A 358 -5.79 -6.03 12.51
CA PHE A 358 -6.83 -5.73 13.51
C PHE A 358 -8.07 -5.09 12.91
N THR A 359 -7.92 -3.93 12.25
CA THR A 359 -9.05 -3.16 11.70
C THR A 359 -9.84 -3.95 10.64
N PRO A 360 -9.20 -4.57 9.63
CA PRO A 360 -9.89 -5.44 8.67
C PRO A 360 -10.60 -6.64 9.31
N LEU A 361 -9.98 -7.26 10.32
CA LEU A 361 -10.50 -8.44 11.02
C LEU A 361 -11.74 -8.12 11.85
N ILE A 362 -11.73 -7.04 12.65
CA ILE A 362 -12.91 -6.67 13.45
C ILE A 362 -14.08 -6.25 12.54
N LEU A 363 -13.81 -5.57 11.41
CA LEU A 363 -14.85 -5.21 10.44
C LEU A 363 -15.43 -6.43 9.72
N ASN A 364 -14.59 -7.44 9.45
CA ASN A 364 -15.04 -8.72 8.92
C ASN A 364 -15.98 -9.44 9.92
N ILE A 365 -15.57 -9.58 11.18
CA ILE A 365 -16.34 -10.26 12.22
C ILE A 365 -17.68 -9.54 12.44
N PHE A 366 -17.66 -8.26 12.82
CA PHE A 366 -18.84 -7.55 13.31
C PHE A 366 -19.70 -6.87 12.24
N SER A 367 -19.19 -6.63 11.03
CA SER A 367 -19.95 -5.92 9.98
C SER A 367 -20.12 -6.74 8.70
N SER A 368 -19.07 -6.85 7.89
CA SER A 368 -19.07 -7.69 6.70
C SER A 368 -17.67 -7.88 6.14
N ARG A 369 -17.43 -9.01 5.47
CA ARG A 369 -16.16 -9.29 4.78
C ARG A 369 -15.80 -8.20 3.75
N ARG A 370 -16.80 -7.64 3.06
CA ARG A 370 -16.61 -6.55 2.09
C ARG A 370 -15.99 -5.30 2.72
N LEU A 371 -16.50 -4.89 3.89
CA LEU A 371 -15.94 -3.76 4.63
C LEU A 371 -14.55 -4.06 5.20
N GLY A 372 -14.29 -5.30 5.62
CA GLY A 372 -12.95 -5.72 6.03
C GLY A 372 -11.92 -5.58 4.89
N ILE A 373 -12.27 -6.05 3.68
CA ILE A 373 -11.40 -5.90 2.49
C ILE A 373 -11.20 -4.42 2.15
N LEU A 374 -12.29 -3.62 2.17
CA LEU A 374 -12.21 -2.17 1.92
C LEU A 374 -11.26 -1.49 2.91
N ALA A 375 -11.32 -1.85 4.20
CA ALA A 375 -10.40 -1.34 5.22
C ALA A 375 -8.95 -1.79 4.97
N ALA A 376 -8.73 -3.05 4.57
CA ALA A 376 -7.40 -3.56 4.24
C ALA A 376 -6.75 -2.81 3.05
N MET A 377 -7.55 -2.38 2.07
CA MET A 377 -7.05 -1.58 0.96
C MET A 377 -6.76 -0.13 1.39
N PHE A 378 -7.73 0.54 2.01
CA PHE A 378 -7.56 1.95 2.37
C PHE A 378 -6.57 2.18 3.51
N GLN A 379 -6.33 1.21 4.42
CA GLN A 379 -5.26 1.35 5.40
C GLN A 379 -3.88 1.45 4.72
N VAL A 380 -3.66 0.71 3.63
CA VAL A 380 -2.41 0.73 2.87
C VAL A 380 -2.27 2.05 2.15
N ILE A 381 -3.35 2.54 1.52
CA ILE A 381 -3.34 3.84 0.86
C ILE A 381 -3.09 4.96 1.88
N ASN A 382 -3.73 4.91 3.05
CA ASN A 382 -3.48 5.86 4.13
C ASN A 382 -2.03 5.78 4.64
N ALA A 383 -1.44 4.58 4.71
CA ALA A 383 -0.04 4.40 5.09
C ALA A 383 0.93 5.10 4.13
N ILE A 384 0.63 5.18 2.82
CA ILE A 384 1.43 5.95 1.85
C ILE A 384 1.53 7.42 2.27
N PHE A 385 0.41 8.01 2.69
CA PHE A 385 0.37 9.42 3.13
C PHE A 385 0.95 9.63 4.52
N ILE A 386 0.76 8.67 5.43
CA ILE A 386 1.29 8.76 6.80
C ILE A 386 2.82 8.67 6.79
N TYR A 387 3.39 7.74 6.02
CA TYR A 387 4.84 7.51 5.92
C TYR A 387 5.45 8.16 4.66
N PHE A 388 4.93 9.32 4.28
CA PHE A 388 5.31 10.01 3.04
C PHE A 388 6.81 10.33 2.96
N ASP A 389 7.45 10.66 4.09
CA ASP A 389 8.90 10.95 4.16
C ASP A 389 9.78 9.75 3.80
N SER A 390 9.22 8.53 3.88
CA SER A 390 9.88 7.29 3.49
C SER A 390 9.62 6.92 2.02
N SER A 391 9.01 7.81 1.23
CA SER A 391 8.74 7.58 -0.20
C SER A 391 10.03 7.33 -0.99
N GLY A 392 9.98 6.36 -1.92
CA GLY A 392 11.15 5.94 -2.71
C GLY A 392 12.08 4.97 -1.99
N THR A 393 11.80 4.60 -0.73
CA THR A 393 12.60 3.61 0.02
C THR A 393 12.03 2.19 -0.09
N ASN A 394 12.91 1.20 0.03
CA ASN A 394 12.53 -0.21 0.17
C ASN A 394 11.72 -0.46 1.45
N MET A 395 11.92 0.35 2.49
CA MET A 395 11.22 0.24 3.78
C MET A 395 9.73 0.53 3.64
N LEU A 396 9.35 1.61 2.94
CA LEU A 396 7.93 1.89 2.68
C LEU A 396 7.28 0.72 1.92
N THR A 397 7.96 0.19 0.90
CA THR A 397 7.46 -0.96 0.13
C THR A 397 7.21 -2.19 1.03
N THR A 398 8.13 -2.52 1.94
CA THR A 398 7.95 -3.61 2.93
C THR A 398 6.72 -3.38 3.79
N VAL A 399 6.56 -2.16 4.34
CA VAL A 399 5.43 -1.82 5.21
C VAL A 399 4.11 -1.98 4.47
N LEU A 400 4.01 -1.45 3.24
CA LEU A 400 2.78 -1.52 2.44
C LEU A 400 2.40 -2.95 2.08
N VAL A 401 3.36 -3.77 1.64
CA VAL A 401 3.12 -5.18 1.29
C VAL A 401 2.70 -5.99 2.52
N THR A 402 3.38 -5.80 3.66
CA THR A 402 3.02 -6.47 4.91
C THR A 402 1.63 -6.04 5.39
N TYR A 403 1.31 -4.74 5.38
CA TYR A 403 0.00 -4.26 5.80
C TYR A 403 -1.14 -4.79 4.92
N LEU A 404 -0.93 -4.82 3.60
CA LEU A 404 -1.92 -5.35 2.66
C LEU A 404 -2.17 -6.83 2.94
N PHE A 405 -1.09 -7.62 3.03
CA PHE A 405 -1.20 -9.04 3.24
C PHE A 405 -1.82 -9.37 4.59
N SER A 406 -1.34 -8.80 5.70
CA SER A 406 -1.91 -8.97 7.04
C SER A 406 -3.39 -8.58 7.08
N GLY A 407 -3.74 -7.44 6.48
CA GLY A 407 -5.12 -6.97 6.40
C GLY A 407 -6.01 -7.98 5.67
N LEU A 408 -5.57 -8.47 4.50
CA LEU A 408 -6.31 -9.48 3.74
C LEU A 408 -6.42 -10.81 4.47
N MET A 409 -5.36 -11.27 5.15
CA MET A 409 -5.42 -12.51 5.95
C MET A 409 -6.46 -12.41 7.07
N GLY A 410 -6.58 -11.25 7.73
CA GLY A 410 -7.63 -10.98 8.71
C GLY A 410 -9.05 -11.19 8.15
N THR A 411 -9.27 -10.92 6.85
CA THR A 411 -10.57 -11.12 6.21
C THR A 411 -10.90 -12.57 5.82
N MET A 412 -9.95 -13.50 5.99
CA MET A 412 -10.16 -14.93 5.73
C MET A 412 -10.67 -15.72 6.93
N ILE A 413 -10.64 -15.10 8.12
CA ILE A 413 -11.28 -15.64 9.32
C ILE A 413 -12.80 -15.70 9.15
N ARG A 414 -13.43 -16.78 9.64
CA ARG A 414 -14.89 -16.89 9.59
C ARG A 414 -15.52 -15.84 10.50
N ARG A 415 -16.73 -15.40 10.14
CA ARG A 415 -17.52 -14.41 10.89
C ARG A 415 -18.16 -15.00 12.15
N GLU A 416 -17.33 -15.65 12.95
CA GLU A 416 -17.65 -16.24 14.24
C GLU A 416 -16.72 -15.61 15.29
N ARG A 417 -16.91 -15.97 16.56
CA ARG A 417 -15.99 -15.53 17.61
C ARG A 417 -14.57 -15.96 17.28
N ILE A 418 -13.62 -15.06 17.47
CA ILE A 418 -12.20 -15.40 17.22
C ILE A 418 -11.70 -16.45 18.22
N ALA A 419 -12.21 -16.42 19.46
CA ALA A 419 -11.82 -17.35 20.52
C ALA A 419 -12.20 -18.82 20.21
N SER A 420 -13.26 -19.07 19.44
CA SER A 420 -13.61 -20.43 19.01
C SER A 420 -12.76 -20.93 17.83
N GLN A 421 -11.96 -20.06 17.22
CA GLN A 421 -11.19 -20.32 16.01
C GLN A 421 -9.67 -20.39 16.25
N GLY A 422 -9.22 -20.57 17.49
CA GLY A 422 -7.82 -20.38 17.93
C GLY A 422 -6.73 -20.83 16.93
N ARG A 423 -6.74 -22.12 16.51
CA ARG A 423 -5.73 -22.65 15.57
C ARG A 423 -5.76 -21.94 14.20
N THR A 424 -6.96 -21.77 13.63
CA THR A 424 -7.15 -21.10 12.34
C THR A 424 -6.80 -19.63 12.43
N ALA A 425 -7.19 -18.97 13.52
CA ALA A 425 -6.89 -17.57 13.79
C ALA A 425 -5.37 -17.31 13.90
N ILE A 426 -4.64 -18.17 14.62
CA ILE A 426 -3.17 -18.09 14.72
C ILE A 426 -2.52 -18.23 13.34
N MET A 427 -2.97 -19.18 12.51
CA MET A 427 -2.40 -19.39 11.19
C MET A 427 -2.54 -18.17 10.28
N TRP A 428 -3.76 -17.64 10.14
CA TRP A 428 -4.03 -16.51 9.23
C TRP A 428 -3.52 -15.18 9.78
N VAL A 429 -3.65 -14.91 11.08
CA VAL A 429 -3.35 -13.59 11.65
C VAL A 429 -1.88 -13.45 12.06
N ILE A 430 -1.21 -14.56 12.41
CA ILE A 430 0.17 -14.53 12.92
C ILE A 430 1.14 -15.22 11.96
N VAL A 431 0.95 -16.51 11.70
CA VAL A 431 1.97 -17.33 11.03
C VAL A 431 2.20 -16.88 9.59
N PHE A 432 1.16 -16.75 8.76
CA PHE A 432 1.35 -16.35 7.36
C PHE A 432 1.91 -14.93 7.21
N PRO A 433 1.39 -13.90 7.92
CA PRO A 433 2.00 -12.57 7.89
C PRO A 433 3.46 -12.52 8.35
N PHE A 434 3.79 -13.30 9.39
CA PHE A 434 5.17 -13.40 9.87
C PHE A 434 6.09 -14.04 8.82
N LEU A 435 5.66 -15.15 8.19
CA LEU A 435 6.42 -15.81 7.13
C LEU A 435 6.65 -14.89 5.92
N LEU A 436 5.64 -14.10 5.53
CA LEU A 436 5.82 -13.09 4.49
C LEU A 436 6.86 -12.05 4.89
N SER A 437 6.82 -11.59 6.15
CA SER A 437 7.77 -10.59 6.64
C SER A 437 9.21 -11.12 6.62
N VAL A 438 9.42 -12.38 7.02
CA VAL A 438 10.73 -13.06 6.88
C VAL A 438 11.15 -13.18 5.42
N MET A 439 10.21 -13.53 4.52
CA MET A 439 10.48 -13.58 3.08
C MET A 439 10.93 -12.23 2.53
N LEU A 440 10.28 -11.13 2.94
CA LEU A 440 10.64 -9.77 2.51
C LEU A 440 12.02 -9.35 3.03
N VAL A 441 12.36 -9.70 4.27
CA VAL A 441 13.69 -9.46 4.85
C VAL A 441 14.78 -10.18 4.03
N ILE A 442 14.54 -11.45 3.67
CA ILE A 442 15.46 -12.23 2.82
C ILE A 442 15.55 -11.61 1.41
N PHE A 443 14.41 -11.27 0.82
CA PHE A 443 14.33 -10.66 -0.52
C PHE A 443 15.10 -9.34 -0.61
N GLN A 444 15.10 -8.55 0.46
CA GLN A 444 15.85 -7.29 0.55
C GLN A 444 17.35 -7.48 0.80
N GLY A 445 17.83 -8.72 0.95
CA GLY A 445 19.24 -9.01 1.21
C GLY A 445 19.71 -8.48 2.56
N MET A 446 18.82 -8.36 3.54
CA MET A 446 19.18 -7.87 4.87
C MET A 446 20.09 -8.86 5.59
N ASP A 447 21.17 -8.35 6.17
CA ASP A 447 22.16 -9.17 6.89
C ASP A 447 21.63 -9.58 8.28
N PHE A 448 21.49 -10.89 8.51
CA PHE A 448 21.03 -11.47 9.77
C PHE A 448 22.02 -11.30 10.94
N ALA A 449 23.27 -10.92 10.67
CA ALA A 449 24.22 -10.57 11.72
C ALA A 449 23.95 -9.19 12.34
N ARG A 450 23.14 -8.34 11.69
CA ARG A 450 22.82 -6.98 12.16
C ARG A 450 21.59 -6.96 13.07
N GLY A 451 21.66 -6.20 14.16
CA GLY A 451 20.54 -6.02 15.10
C GLY A 451 19.28 -5.42 14.45
N ASN A 452 19.43 -4.56 13.43
CA ASN A 452 18.29 -3.95 12.74
C ASN A 452 17.43 -4.98 11.99
N THR A 453 18.03 -6.04 11.47
CA THR A 453 17.32 -7.14 10.80
C THR A 453 16.43 -7.89 11.79
N TRP A 454 16.98 -8.24 12.95
CA TRP A 454 16.20 -8.86 14.03
C TRP A 454 15.11 -7.94 14.56
N THR A 455 15.40 -6.65 14.70
CA THR A 455 14.40 -5.65 15.11
C THR A 455 13.23 -5.62 14.12
N THR A 456 13.49 -5.68 12.82
CA THR A 456 12.46 -5.73 11.77
C THR A 456 11.58 -6.97 11.89
N ILE A 457 12.20 -8.14 12.05
CA ILE A 457 11.49 -9.42 12.23
C ILE A 457 10.64 -9.40 13.50
N ILE A 458 11.18 -8.89 14.61
CA ILE A 458 10.49 -8.76 15.89
C ILE A 458 9.32 -7.79 15.78
N CYS A 459 9.49 -6.62 15.14
CA CYS A 459 8.41 -5.67 14.92
C CYS A 459 7.27 -6.29 14.12
N ALA A 460 7.58 -7.01 13.03
CA ALA A 460 6.56 -7.68 12.22
C ALA A 460 5.81 -8.79 12.97
N LEU A 461 6.53 -9.60 13.76
CA LEU A 461 5.92 -10.62 14.62
C LEU A 461 5.05 -9.97 15.70
N ALA A 462 5.55 -8.92 16.33
CA ALA A 462 4.86 -8.20 17.38
C ALA A 462 3.59 -7.51 16.85
N GLY A 463 3.61 -6.90 15.67
CA GLY A 463 2.42 -6.32 15.05
C GLY A 463 1.35 -7.37 14.70
N SER A 464 1.78 -8.56 14.25
CA SER A 464 0.88 -9.69 13.98
C SER A 464 0.27 -10.25 15.27
N LEU A 465 1.11 -10.44 16.31
CA LEU A 465 0.66 -10.86 17.64
C LEU A 465 -0.27 -9.83 18.28
N LEU A 466 0.06 -8.55 18.18
CA LEU A 466 -0.74 -7.45 18.69
C LEU A 466 -2.09 -7.39 17.98
N SER A 467 -2.14 -7.62 16.67
CA SER A 467 -3.41 -7.72 15.92
C SER A 467 -4.32 -8.81 16.51
N TYR A 468 -3.75 -9.98 16.77
CA TYR A 468 -4.47 -11.11 17.37
C TYR A 468 -4.92 -10.81 18.81
N LEU A 469 -4.02 -10.30 19.65
CA LEU A 469 -4.28 -9.96 21.05
C LEU A 469 -5.32 -8.85 21.19
N LEU A 470 -5.22 -7.77 20.41
CA LEU A 470 -6.22 -6.70 20.41
C LEU A 470 -7.57 -7.24 19.95
N THR A 471 -7.60 -8.10 18.92
CA THR A 471 -8.88 -8.67 18.45
C THR A 471 -9.53 -9.53 19.51
N ILE A 472 -8.77 -10.41 20.19
CA ILE A 472 -9.31 -11.26 21.27
C ILE A 472 -9.69 -10.43 22.50
N GLY A 473 -8.78 -9.59 22.98
CA GLY A 473 -8.95 -8.82 24.21
C GLY A 473 -10.04 -7.77 24.10
N LEU A 474 -10.17 -7.12 22.94
CA LEU A 474 -11.22 -6.12 22.71
C LEU A 474 -12.52 -6.73 22.18
N HIS A 475 -12.57 -8.03 21.84
CA HIS A 475 -13.75 -8.65 21.23
C HIS A 475 -15.03 -8.37 22.01
N GLN A 476 -15.03 -8.62 23.32
CA GLN A 476 -16.22 -8.49 24.17
C GLN A 476 -16.66 -7.03 24.33
N TYR A 477 -15.71 -6.10 24.38
CA TYR A 477 -16.00 -4.67 24.46
C TYR A 477 -16.52 -4.12 23.13
N ILE A 478 -15.96 -4.57 22.00
CA ILE A 478 -16.45 -4.24 20.66
C ILE A 478 -17.87 -4.81 20.48
N GLU A 479 -18.10 -6.05 20.91
CA GLU A 479 -19.42 -6.68 20.88
C GLU A 479 -20.46 -5.85 21.67
N LEU A 480 -20.10 -5.37 22.87
CA LEU A 480 -20.93 -4.47 23.68
C LEU A 480 -21.22 -3.11 23.02
N LEU A 481 -20.33 -2.62 22.14
CA LEU A 481 -20.50 -1.36 21.41
C LEU A 481 -21.33 -1.50 20.12
N VAL A 482 -21.39 -2.70 19.54
CA VAL A 482 -22.00 -2.94 18.22
C VAL A 482 -23.29 -3.76 18.31
N SER A 483 -23.50 -4.51 19.39
CA SER A 483 -24.64 -5.41 19.60
C SER A 483 -25.23 -5.25 21.01
N ASP A 484 -26.57 -5.29 21.09
CA ASP A 484 -27.35 -5.23 22.33
C ASP A 484 -27.44 -6.58 23.05
N ASN A 485 -27.20 -7.68 22.32
CA ASN A 485 -27.16 -9.05 22.81
C ASN A 485 -25.75 -9.59 23.08
N SER A 486 -24.80 -8.70 23.40
CA SER A 486 -23.43 -9.09 23.76
C SER A 486 -23.38 -10.05 24.95
N MET A 487 -22.38 -10.94 25.00
CA MET A 487 -22.27 -11.92 26.09
C MET A 487 -22.15 -11.27 27.48
N ILE A 488 -21.55 -10.08 27.58
CA ILE A 488 -21.49 -9.34 28.86
C ILE A 488 -22.90 -9.02 29.34
N VAL A 489 -23.74 -8.46 28.46
CA VAL A 489 -25.14 -8.14 28.77
C VAL A 489 -25.92 -9.41 29.10
N LEU A 490 -25.77 -10.47 28.31
CA LEU A 490 -26.48 -11.74 28.56
C LEU A 490 -26.08 -12.39 29.90
N ASN A 491 -24.79 -12.36 30.25
CA ASN A 491 -24.33 -12.87 31.54
C ASN A 491 -24.88 -12.03 32.71
N GLU A 492 -24.93 -10.70 32.56
CA GLU A 492 -25.55 -9.80 33.56
C GLU A 492 -27.04 -10.11 33.75
N LEU A 493 -27.78 -10.25 32.65
CA LEU A 493 -29.21 -10.60 32.67
C LEU A 493 -29.48 -12.02 33.16
N SER A 494 -28.51 -12.92 33.07
CA SER A 494 -28.61 -14.28 33.60
C SER A 494 -28.43 -14.36 35.12
N ASN A 495 -27.97 -13.29 35.76
CA ASN A 495 -27.73 -13.23 37.19
C ASN A 495 -29.07 -13.24 37.96
N PRO A 496 -29.32 -14.20 38.87
CA PRO A 496 -30.55 -14.24 39.68
C PRO A 496 -30.79 -12.99 40.53
N ASN A 497 -29.73 -12.21 40.83
CA ASN A 497 -29.83 -10.95 41.57
C ASN A 497 -30.23 -9.76 40.69
N HIS A 498 -30.42 -9.94 39.38
CA HIS A 498 -30.93 -8.89 38.52
C HIS A 498 -32.31 -8.42 39.01
N PRO A 499 -32.57 -7.10 39.13
CA PRO A 499 -33.77 -6.58 39.80
C PRO A 499 -35.09 -7.18 39.34
N LEU A 500 -35.33 -7.25 38.02
CA LEU A 500 -36.55 -7.85 37.47
C LEU A 500 -36.67 -9.35 37.75
N LEU A 501 -35.56 -10.08 37.71
CA LEU A 501 -35.58 -11.53 37.92
C LEU A 501 -35.79 -11.86 39.40
N LYS A 502 -35.22 -11.04 40.28
CA LYS A 502 -35.47 -11.08 41.72
C LYS A 502 -36.94 -10.74 42.03
N GLN A 503 -37.49 -9.71 41.40
CA GLN A 503 -38.91 -9.35 41.55
C GLN A 503 -39.83 -10.50 41.10
N LEU A 504 -39.52 -11.14 39.96
CA LEU A 504 -40.26 -12.32 39.49
C LEU A 504 -40.22 -13.46 40.51
N LEU A 505 -39.07 -13.72 41.12
CA LEU A 505 -38.94 -14.73 42.17
C LEU A 505 -39.75 -14.41 43.43
N GLU A 506 -39.81 -13.14 43.84
CA GLU A 506 -40.50 -12.70 45.07
C GLU A 506 -42.03 -12.61 44.90
N GLU A 507 -42.50 -12.10 43.76
CA GLU A 507 -43.93 -11.83 43.52
C GLU A 507 -44.66 -12.95 42.76
N ALA A 508 -43.96 -13.71 41.91
CA ALA A 508 -44.54 -14.79 41.09
C ALA A 508 -43.61 -16.02 41.03
N PRO A 509 -43.36 -16.69 42.18
CA PRO A 509 -42.37 -17.77 42.28
C PRO A 509 -42.66 -18.97 41.38
N GLY A 510 -43.94 -19.28 41.12
CA GLY A 510 -44.34 -20.35 40.21
C GLY A 510 -43.91 -20.05 38.77
N THR A 511 -44.18 -18.83 38.30
CA THR A 511 -43.73 -18.34 36.99
C THR A 511 -42.21 -18.29 36.89
N TYR A 512 -41.50 -17.93 37.96
CA TYR A 512 -40.04 -18.00 38.00
C TYR A 512 -39.53 -19.43 37.75
N HIS A 513 -40.05 -20.41 38.49
CA HIS A 513 -39.64 -21.81 38.34
C HIS A 513 -39.98 -22.38 36.96
N HIS A 514 -41.16 -22.05 36.41
CA HIS A 514 -41.54 -22.33 35.03
C HIS A 514 -40.51 -21.79 34.04
N SER A 515 -40.20 -20.50 34.14
CA SER A 515 -39.26 -19.81 33.26
C SER A 515 -37.87 -20.45 33.29
N MET A 516 -37.37 -20.87 34.46
CA MET A 516 -36.09 -21.58 34.58
C MET A 516 -36.10 -22.95 33.88
N MET A 517 -37.23 -23.66 33.88
CA MET A 517 -37.34 -24.96 33.22
C MET A 517 -37.45 -24.82 31.70
N VAL A 518 -38.29 -23.90 31.24
CA VAL A 518 -38.39 -23.55 29.82
C VAL A 518 -37.03 -23.08 29.29
N ALA A 519 -36.28 -22.30 30.08
CA ALA A 519 -34.93 -21.87 29.72
C ALA A 519 -33.95 -23.03 29.51
N ASN A 520 -33.97 -24.02 30.38
CA ASN A 520 -33.10 -25.20 30.24
C ASN A 520 -33.48 -26.06 29.03
N LEU A 521 -34.78 -26.34 28.85
CA LEU A 521 -35.28 -27.11 27.72
C LEU A 521 -34.95 -26.43 26.38
N SER A 522 -35.28 -25.13 26.28
CA SER A 522 -35.09 -24.35 25.05
C SER A 522 -33.62 -24.17 24.72
N ALA A 523 -32.78 -23.82 25.70
CA ALA A 523 -31.36 -23.60 25.46
C ALA A 523 -30.64 -24.88 25.01
N ASN A 524 -31.03 -26.05 25.54
CA ASN A 524 -30.47 -27.34 25.12
C ASN A 524 -30.92 -27.69 23.70
N ALA A 525 -32.22 -27.55 23.39
CA ALA A 525 -32.72 -27.80 22.03
C ALA A 525 -32.12 -26.85 20.99
N VAL A 526 -31.95 -25.57 21.31
CA VAL A 526 -31.30 -24.58 20.44
C VAL A 526 -29.81 -24.91 20.23
N ALA A 527 -29.12 -25.42 21.26
CA ALA A 527 -27.71 -25.82 21.13
C ALA A 527 -27.51 -26.96 20.12
N GLU A 528 -28.41 -27.96 20.13
CA GLU A 528 -28.35 -29.12 19.22
C GLU A 528 -28.53 -28.74 17.74
N ILE A 529 -29.22 -27.63 17.45
CA ILE A 529 -29.39 -27.09 16.09
C ILE A 529 -28.38 -25.98 15.74
N GLY A 530 -27.39 -25.74 16.61
CA GLY A 530 -26.36 -24.71 16.41
C GLY A 530 -26.88 -23.26 16.48
N GLY A 531 -27.95 -23.02 17.22
CA GLY A 531 -28.50 -21.68 17.45
C GLY A 531 -27.93 -20.97 18.69
N GLN A 532 -28.47 -19.80 19.03
CA GLN A 532 -27.97 -18.97 20.12
C GLN A 532 -28.48 -19.43 21.50
N SER A 533 -27.90 -20.50 22.04
CA SER A 533 -28.32 -21.15 23.29
C SER A 533 -28.35 -20.22 24.51
N LEU A 534 -27.27 -19.43 24.75
CA LEU A 534 -27.21 -18.51 25.90
C LEU A 534 -28.27 -17.41 25.82
N LEU A 535 -28.46 -16.82 24.63
CA LEU A 535 -29.48 -15.80 24.41
C LEU A 535 -30.88 -16.36 24.63
N THR A 536 -31.14 -17.56 24.12
CA THR A 536 -32.41 -18.28 24.33
C THR A 536 -32.66 -18.50 25.81
N ARG A 537 -31.65 -18.97 26.56
CA ARG A 537 -31.74 -19.17 28.01
C ARG A 537 -32.16 -17.90 28.73
N VAL A 538 -31.46 -16.79 28.46
CA VAL A 538 -31.74 -15.49 29.08
C VAL A 538 -33.13 -15.00 28.68
N ALA A 539 -33.50 -15.10 27.40
CA ALA A 539 -34.82 -14.69 26.95
C ALA A 539 -35.95 -15.45 27.66
N CYS A 540 -35.78 -16.76 27.88
CA CYS A 540 -36.74 -17.54 28.67
C CYS A 540 -36.86 -17.10 30.13
N TYR A 541 -35.83 -16.52 30.75
CA TYR A 541 -35.94 -15.99 32.11
C TYR A 541 -36.95 -14.84 32.21
N TYR A 542 -37.18 -14.14 31.11
CA TYR A 542 -38.02 -12.93 31.05
C TYR A 542 -39.25 -13.08 30.16
N HIS A 543 -39.43 -14.21 29.45
CA HIS A 543 -40.51 -14.36 28.47
C HIS A 543 -41.91 -14.14 29.07
N ASP A 544 -42.07 -14.46 30.35
CA ASP A 544 -43.30 -14.44 31.12
C ASP A 544 -43.38 -13.29 32.14
N ILE A 545 -42.45 -12.33 32.08
CA ILE A 545 -42.30 -11.28 33.11
C ILE A 545 -43.58 -10.44 33.30
N GLY A 546 -44.42 -10.31 32.27
CA GLY A 546 -45.67 -9.56 32.36
C GLY A 546 -46.71 -10.18 33.29
N LYS A 547 -46.55 -11.46 33.69
CA LYS A 547 -47.40 -12.11 34.69
C LYS A 547 -47.30 -11.41 36.06
N LEU A 548 -46.23 -10.67 36.34
CA LEU A 548 -46.07 -9.85 37.55
C LEU A 548 -47.28 -8.94 37.83
N LYS A 549 -47.86 -8.33 36.78
CA LYS A 549 -48.97 -7.38 36.93
C LYS A 549 -50.22 -8.03 37.56
N HIS A 550 -50.44 -9.32 37.28
CA HIS A 550 -51.62 -10.07 37.71
C HIS A 550 -51.23 -11.50 38.15
N ALA A 551 -50.20 -11.64 38.99
CA ALA A 551 -49.58 -12.94 39.31
C ALA A 551 -50.58 -14.00 39.77
N ASN A 552 -51.55 -13.62 40.61
CA ASN A 552 -52.59 -14.50 41.16
C ASN A 552 -53.61 -15.02 40.12
N PHE A 553 -53.61 -14.51 38.89
CA PHE A 553 -54.47 -15.03 37.80
C PHE A 553 -53.82 -16.20 37.05
N PHE A 554 -52.53 -16.47 37.29
CA PHE A 554 -51.81 -17.57 36.64
C PHE A 554 -51.73 -18.77 37.57
N VAL A 555 -52.14 -19.94 37.08
CA VAL A 555 -52.37 -21.15 37.89
C VAL A 555 -51.11 -21.63 38.61
N GLU A 556 -49.94 -21.44 38.03
CA GLU A 556 -48.66 -21.80 38.60
C GLU A 556 -48.30 -21.01 39.87
N ASN A 557 -48.90 -19.83 40.08
CA ASN A 557 -48.67 -18.98 41.25
C ASN A 557 -49.76 -19.14 42.32
N LEU A 558 -50.82 -19.90 42.06
CA LEU A 558 -51.90 -20.09 43.01
C LEU A 558 -51.45 -21.02 44.17
N PRO A 559 -51.73 -20.66 45.43
CA PRO A 559 -51.53 -21.57 46.56
C PRO A 559 -52.32 -22.87 46.38
N ALA A 560 -51.78 -23.97 46.90
CA ALA A 560 -52.46 -25.27 46.86
C ALA A 560 -53.86 -25.18 47.51
N GLY A 561 -54.90 -25.51 46.75
CA GLY A 561 -56.30 -25.44 47.20
C GLY A 561 -56.97 -24.07 47.03
N ALA A 562 -56.27 -23.06 46.52
CA ALA A 562 -56.90 -21.78 46.16
C ALA A 562 -57.82 -21.95 44.94
N GLU A 563 -58.97 -21.27 44.96
CA GLU A 563 -59.91 -21.28 43.84
C GLU A 563 -59.37 -20.42 42.68
N ASN A 564 -59.49 -20.91 41.45
CA ASN A 564 -58.98 -20.20 40.28
C ASN A 564 -59.82 -18.92 40.03
N PRO A 565 -59.21 -17.71 40.05
CA PRO A 565 -59.94 -16.45 39.85
C PRO A 565 -60.72 -16.39 38.53
N HIS A 566 -60.27 -17.12 37.50
CA HIS A 566 -60.95 -17.20 36.21
C HIS A 566 -62.33 -17.87 36.28
N ASN A 567 -62.67 -18.58 37.36
CA ASN A 567 -64.01 -19.14 37.56
C ASN A 567 -65.06 -18.04 37.81
N PHE A 568 -64.64 -16.87 38.27
CA PHE A 568 -65.50 -15.72 38.59
C PHE A 568 -65.58 -14.67 37.47
N LEU A 569 -64.88 -14.90 36.36
CA LEU A 569 -64.77 -13.95 35.25
C LEU A 569 -65.52 -14.44 34.00
N LEU A 570 -65.87 -13.50 33.13
CA LEU A 570 -66.27 -13.85 31.77
C LEU A 570 -65.05 -14.37 30.98
N PRO A 571 -65.25 -15.27 30.00
CA PRO A 571 -64.16 -15.72 29.11
C PRO A 571 -63.42 -14.57 28.43
N GLU A 572 -64.12 -13.48 28.09
CA GLU A 572 -63.58 -12.29 27.47
C GLU A 572 -62.67 -11.50 28.42
N ASP A 573 -63.02 -11.41 29.71
CA ASP A 573 -62.20 -10.74 30.73
C ASP A 573 -60.95 -11.58 31.04
N SER A 574 -61.13 -12.90 31.15
CA SER A 574 -60.02 -13.85 31.32
C SER A 574 -59.03 -13.77 30.17
N LYS A 575 -59.54 -13.64 28.93
CA LYS A 575 -58.73 -13.39 27.74
C LYS A 575 -57.91 -12.12 27.88
N GLN A 576 -58.51 -11.00 28.30
CA GLN A 576 -57.78 -9.73 28.40
C GLN A 576 -56.61 -9.82 29.39
N ILE A 577 -56.82 -10.45 30.55
CA ILE A 577 -55.78 -10.65 31.56
C ILE A 577 -54.65 -11.54 31.02
N ILE A 578 -55.02 -12.68 30.41
CA ILE A 578 -54.04 -13.63 29.88
C ILE A 578 -53.28 -13.01 28.70
N PHE A 579 -53.94 -12.35 27.74
CA PHE A 579 -53.21 -11.70 26.63
C PHE A 579 -52.36 -10.54 27.11
N GLY A 580 -52.77 -9.88 28.20
CA GLY A 580 -52.05 -8.79 28.84
C GLY A 580 -50.61 -9.14 29.18
N HIS A 581 -50.29 -10.35 29.65
CA HIS A 581 -48.93 -10.67 30.10
C HIS A 581 -47.88 -10.55 28.97
N VAL A 582 -48.26 -10.82 27.72
CA VAL A 582 -47.36 -10.69 26.56
C VAL A 582 -47.12 -9.20 26.26
N ILE A 583 -48.18 -8.40 26.25
CA ILE A 583 -48.13 -6.98 25.89
C ILE A 583 -47.46 -6.18 27.00
N ASP A 584 -47.94 -6.33 28.23
CA ASP A 584 -47.41 -5.67 29.42
C ASP A 584 -45.97 -6.12 29.70
N GLY A 585 -45.65 -7.40 29.48
CA GLY A 585 -44.29 -7.92 29.59
C GLY A 585 -43.34 -7.27 28.60
N ALA A 586 -43.73 -7.18 27.33
CA ALA A 586 -42.91 -6.51 26.32
C ALA A 586 -42.70 -5.02 26.63
N VAL A 587 -43.75 -4.30 27.07
CA VAL A 587 -43.64 -2.89 27.48
C VAL A 587 -42.72 -2.72 28.68
N LEU A 588 -42.81 -3.61 29.67
CA LEU A 588 -41.92 -3.60 30.83
C LEU A 588 -40.45 -3.80 30.41
N LEU A 589 -40.18 -4.78 29.55
CA LEU A 589 -38.82 -5.06 29.07
C LEU A 589 -38.26 -3.92 28.21
N GLU A 590 -39.10 -3.25 27.41
CA GLU A 590 -38.73 -2.05 26.64
C GLU A 590 -38.37 -0.88 27.56
N ASN A 591 -39.15 -0.65 28.61
CA ASN A 591 -38.89 0.39 29.61
C ASN A 591 -37.58 0.14 30.37
N GLU A 592 -37.30 -1.14 30.68
CA GLU A 592 -36.05 -1.60 31.31
C GLU A 592 -34.88 -1.71 30.32
N LYS A 593 -35.08 -1.34 29.05
CA LYS A 593 -34.05 -1.27 28.01
C LYS A 593 -33.37 -2.62 27.77
N MET A 594 -34.15 -3.70 27.83
CA MET A 594 -33.66 -5.06 27.56
C MET A 594 -33.25 -5.23 26.09
N PRO A 595 -32.36 -6.20 25.78
CA PRO A 595 -32.00 -6.53 24.40
C PRO A 595 -33.24 -6.86 23.57
N GLN A 596 -33.26 -6.43 22.30
CA GLN A 596 -34.46 -6.53 21.47
C GLN A 596 -34.95 -7.98 21.34
N MET A 597 -34.04 -8.95 21.25
CA MET A 597 -34.42 -10.36 21.13
C MET A 597 -35.09 -10.92 22.40
N VAL A 598 -34.82 -10.36 23.58
CA VAL A 598 -35.50 -10.74 24.84
C VAL A 598 -36.94 -10.20 24.82
N VAL A 599 -37.10 -8.93 24.41
CA VAL A 599 -38.43 -8.30 24.22
C VAL A 599 -39.25 -9.07 23.18
N ASP A 600 -38.62 -9.41 22.05
CA ASP A 600 -39.27 -10.09 20.94
C ASP A 600 -39.73 -11.50 21.34
N ILE A 601 -38.91 -12.27 22.06
CA ILE A 601 -39.32 -13.59 22.54
C ILE A 601 -40.46 -13.47 23.56
N CYS A 602 -40.42 -12.49 24.47
CA CYS A 602 -41.56 -12.20 25.34
C CYS A 602 -42.83 -11.92 24.52
N ARG A 603 -42.74 -11.11 23.45
CA ARG A 603 -43.89 -10.79 22.58
C ARG A 603 -44.37 -11.98 21.72
N GLN A 604 -43.47 -12.88 21.33
CA GLN A 604 -43.71 -13.89 20.29
C GLN A 604 -43.90 -15.31 20.81
N HIS A 605 -43.58 -15.63 22.06
CA HIS A 605 -43.55 -17.03 22.52
C HIS A 605 -44.91 -17.75 22.42
N HIS A 606 -46.04 -17.03 22.45
CA HIS A 606 -47.36 -17.60 22.17
C HIS A 606 -47.83 -17.44 20.71
N GLY A 607 -47.09 -16.73 19.87
CA GLY A 607 -47.43 -16.46 18.47
C GLY A 607 -48.85 -15.92 18.32
N THR A 608 -49.63 -16.56 17.44
CA THR A 608 -51.05 -16.24 17.20
C THR A 608 -51.95 -17.43 17.58
N THR A 609 -51.54 -18.15 18.62
CA THR A 609 -52.17 -19.41 19.01
C THR A 609 -53.55 -19.18 19.63
N LEU A 610 -54.44 -20.17 19.47
CA LEU A 610 -55.80 -20.09 20.00
C LEU A 610 -55.83 -20.42 21.50
N MET A 611 -56.40 -19.53 22.31
CA MET A 611 -56.67 -19.78 23.72
C MET A 611 -57.92 -20.68 23.88
N ARG A 612 -57.73 -21.96 23.57
CA ARG A 612 -58.81 -22.94 23.32
C ARG A 612 -59.82 -23.08 24.47
N TYR A 613 -59.36 -23.13 25.72
CA TYR A 613 -60.25 -23.34 26.87
C TYR A 613 -61.32 -22.24 26.99
N PHE A 614 -60.91 -20.98 26.95
CA PHE A 614 -61.82 -19.85 27.06
C PHE A 614 -62.61 -19.61 25.77
N TYR A 615 -62.04 -19.91 24.60
CA TYR A 615 -62.79 -19.90 23.34
C TYR A 615 -63.99 -20.86 23.38
N VAL A 616 -63.80 -22.10 23.84
CA VAL A 616 -64.89 -23.07 23.96
C VAL A 616 -65.95 -22.58 24.95
N LYS A 617 -65.54 -22.10 26.14
CA LYS A 617 -66.48 -21.51 27.12
C LYS A 617 -67.23 -20.29 26.59
N ALA A 618 -66.59 -19.45 25.79
CA ALA A 618 -67.22 -18.28 25.17
C ALA A 618 -68.23 -18.72 24.12
N LYS A 619 -67.87 -19.70 23.28
CA LYS A 619 -68.71 -20.23 22.22
C LYS A 619 -69.96 -20.95 22.73
N GLU A 620 -69.87 -21.59 23.90
CA GLU A 620 -71.03 -22.16 24.62
C GLU A 620 -72.04 -21.08 25.04
N ARG A 621 -71.58 -19.85 25.30
CA ARG A 621 -72.43 -18.71 25.69
C ARG A 621 -72.91 -17.90 24.49
N ASN A 622 -72.05 -17.74 23.48
CA ASN A 622 -72.31 -16.96 22.29
C ASN A 622 -71.76 -17.69 21.05
N PRO A 623 -72.61 -18.34 20.24
CA PRO A 623 -72.19 -19.08 19.04
C PRO A 623 -71.48 -18.24 17.97
N GLU A 624 -71.67 -16.91 17.98
CA GLU A 624 -71.07 -15.98 17.00
C GLU A 624 -69.58 -15.70 17.27
N VAL A 625 -69.04 -16.16 18.41
CA VAL A 625 -67.62 -15.98 18.75
C VAL A 625 -66.72 -16.72 17.76
N THR A 626 -65.77 -15.99 17.19
CA THR A 626 -64.81 -16.53 16.22
C THR A 626 -63.50 -16.91 16.90
N GLU A 627 -62.71 -17.79 16.25
CA GLU A 627 -61.35 -18.08 16.75
C GLU A 627 -60.45 -16.86 16.78
N ALA A 628 -60.64 -15.94 15.82
CA ALA A 628 -59.85 -14.71 15.74
C ALA A 628 -59.97 -13.87 17.02
N ASP A 629 -61.14 -13.87 17.67
CA ASP A 629 -61.38 -13.13 18.91
C ASP A 629 -60.58 -13.68 20.11
N PHE A 630 -60.09 -14.92 20.02
CA PHE A 630 -59.39 -15.66 21.08
C PHE A 630 -57.99 -16.13 20.66
N ARG A 631 -57.42 -15.55 19.60
CA ARG A 631 -56.02 -15.75 19.22
C ARG A 631 -55.14 -14.65 19.79
N TYR A 632 -53.94 -15.02 20.22
CA TYR A 632 -52.93 -14.06 20.65
C TYR A 632 -52.63 -13.04 19.52
N PRO A 633 -52.31 -11.78 19.87
CA PRO A 633 -52.08 -10.72 18.88
C PRO A 633 -50.82 -10.94 18.03
N GLY A 634 -49.90 -11.81 18.47
CA GLY A 634 -48.64 -12.08 17.79
C GLY A 634 -47.60 -10.96 17.92
N PRO A 635 -46.59 -10.93 17.02
CA PRO A 635 -46.49 -11.73 15.79
C PRO A 635 -46.15 -13.21 16.04
N LYS A 636 -46.24 -14.05 15.00
CA LYS A 636 -45.70 -15.42 15.02
C LYS A 636 -44.19 -15.38 15.32
N PRO A 637 -43.60 -16.45 15.88
CA PRO A 637 -42.15 -16.56 16.06
C PRO A 637 -41.37 -16.19 14.79
N GLN A 638 -40.50 -15.18 14.89
CA GLN A 638 -39.71 -14.66 13.75
C GLN A 638 -38.29 -15.24 13.67
N THR A 639 -37.90 -16.05 14.65
CA THR A 639 -36.56 -16.63 14.77
C THR A 639 -36.63 -18.09 15.20
N ARG A 640 -35.56 -18.85 14.91
CA ARG A 640 -35.46 -20.26 15.31
C ARG A 640 -35.56 -20.39 16.82
N GLU A 641 -34.88 -19.51 17.54
CA GLU A 641 -34.90 -19.41 18.99
C GLU A 641 -36.33 -19.17 19.51
N ALA A 642 -37.06 -18.16 18.99
CA ALA A 642 -38.44 -17.91 19.40
C ALA A 642 -39.38 -19.10 19.11
N GLY A 643 -39.18 -19.80 17.99
CA GLY A 643 -39.94 -21.00 17.65
C GLY A 643 -39.72 -22.14 18.65
N VAL A 644 -38.47 -22.37 19.08
CA VAL A 644 -38.15 -23.36 20.11
C VAL A 644 -38.77 -22.98 21.45
N VAL A 645 -38.66 -21.72 21.87
CA VAL A 645 -39.26 -21.24 23.13
C VAL A 645 -40.77 -21.45 23.13
N SER A 646 -41.44 -21.14 22.00
CA SER A 646 -42.89 -21.32 21.85
C SER A 646 -43.34 -22.77 22.05
N ILE A 647 -42.57 -23.74 21.53
CA ILE A 647 -42.87 -25.17 21.70
C ILE A 647 -42.55 -25.60 23.13
N ALA A 648 -41.37 -25.23 23.64
CA ALA A 648 -40.88 -25.66 24.95
C ALA A 648 -41.76 -25.16 26.10
N ASP A 649 -42.21 -23.90 26.03
CA ASP A 649 -43.14 -23.30 27.00
C ASP A 649 -44.43 -24.12 27.12
N SER A 650 -45.06 -24.41 25.98
CA SER A 650 -46.30 -25.19 25.92
C SER A 650 -46.10 -26.64 26.35
N CYS A 651 -44.96 -27.26 26.00
CA CYS A 651 -44.61 -28.60 26.45
C CYS A 651 -44.45 -28.68 27.97
N GLU A 652 -43.71 -27.73 28.55
CA GLU A 652 -43.42 -27.70 29.99
C GLU A 652 -44.72 -27.56 30.78
N ALA A 653 -45.53 -26.54 30.45
CA ALA A 653 -46.76 -26.22 31.16
C ALA A 653 -47.75 -27.40 31.12
N ALA A 654 -47.88 -28.05 29.97
CA ALA A 654 -48.79 -29.17 29.81
C ALA A 654 -48.31 -30.45 30.50
N VAL A 655 -47.01 -30.77 30.46
CA VAL A 655 -46.46 -31.94 31.16
C VAL A 655 -46.51 -31.73 32.67
N ARG A 656 -46.28 -30.51 33.18
CA ARG A 656 -46.44 -30.16 34.60
C ARG A 656 -47.88 -30.38 35.07
N ALA A 657 -48.86 -30.11 34.22
CA ALA A 657 -50.29 -30.29 34.52
C ALA A 657 -50.80 -31.73 34.26
N MET A 658 -49.96 -32.63 33.73
CA MET A 658 -50.37 -33.98 33.33
C MET A 658 -50.43 -34.95 34.52
N ASP A 659 -51.53 -35.70 34.64
CA ASP A 659 -51.66 -36.79 35.60
C ASP A 659 -50.77 -37.99 35.22
N ASN A 660 -49.78 -38.28 36.07
CA ASN A 660 -48.79 -39.36 35.89
C ASN A 660 -48.08 -39.30 34.52
N PRO A 661 -47.11 -38.39 34.33
CA PRO A 661 -46.42 -38.17 33.07
C PRO A 661 -45.40 -39.29 32.80
N THR A 662 -45.83 -40.36 32.13
CA THR A 662 -44.92 -41.43 31.68
C THR A 662 -44.16 -41.00 30.42
N ASP A 663 -42.97 -41.56 30.20
CA ASP A 663 -42.13 -41.25 29.02
C ASP A 663 -42.89 -41.35 27.70
N GLN A 664 -43.77 -42.36 27.57
CA GLN A 664 -44.60 -42.54 26.38
C GLN A 664 -45.62 -41.41 26.21
N LYS A 665 -46.33 -41.02 27.29
CA LYS A 665 -47.30 -39.93 27.25
C LYS A 665 -46.64 -38.59 26.94
N ILE A 666 -45.47 -38.33 27.53
CA ILE A 666 -44.68 -37.12 27.25
C ILE A 666 -44.33 -37.09 25.76
N LYS A 667 -43.79 -38.19 25.23
CA LYS A 667 -43.42 -38.27 23.82
C LYS A 667 -44.61 -38.02 22.88
N GLU A 668 -45.72 -38.73 23.10
CA GLU A 668 -46.93 -38.57 22.29
C GLU A 668 -47.47 -37.13 22.36
N PHE A 669 -47.46 -36.51 23.54
CA PHE A 669 -47.89 -35.13 23.72
C PHE A 669 -47.00 -34.14 22.95
N VAL A 670 -45.68 -34.24 23.09
CA VAL A 670 -44.73 -33.34 22.41
C VAL A 670 -44.87 -33.48 20.89
N SER A 671 -44.95 -34.70 20.36
CA SER A 671 -45.15 -34.93 18.92
C SER A 671 -46.44 -34.29 18.41
N ASN A 672 -47.56 -34.46 19.13
CA ASN A 672 -48.85 -33.90 18.74
C ASN A 672 -48.85 -32.37 18.80
N LEU A 673 -48.29 -31.78 19.86
CA LEU A 673 -48.18 -30.33 20.00
C LEU A 673 -47.39 -29.72 18.83
N ILE A 674 -46.26 -30.31 18.47
CA ILE A 674 -45.44 -29.83 17.35
C ILE A 674 -46.23 -29.91 16.04
N ASN A 675 -46.94 -31.03 15.79
CA ASN A 675 -47.80 -31.16 14.62
C ASN A 675 -48.91 -30.11 14.59
N ASP A 676 -49.56 -29.84 15.71
CA ASP A 676 -50.59 -28.79 15.82
C ASP A 676 -50.01 -27.41 15.53
N ARG A 677 -48.81 -27.09 16.02
CA ARG A 677 -48.12 -25.83 15.72
C ARG A 677 -47.77 -25.69 14.24
N ILE A 678 -47.40 -26.78 13.58
CA ILE A 678 -47.14 -26.81 12.13
C ILE A 678 -48.44 -26.61 11.34
N LEU A 679 -49.51 -27.32 11.71
CA LEU A 679 -50.82 -27.21 11.03
C LEU A 679 -51.47 -25.84 11.21
N ASP A 680 -51.27 -25.20 12.37
CA ASP A 680 -51.72 -23.83 12.66
C ASP A 680 -50.77 -22.75 12.07
N GLY A 681 -49.74 -23.16 11.32
CA GLY A 681 -48.78 -22.27 10.65
C GLY A 681 -47.95 -21.41 11.61
N GLN A 682 -47.83 -21.79 12.88
CA GLN A 682 -47.15 -20.96 13.89
C GLN A 682 -45.63 -20.89 13.67
N LEU A 683 -45.06 -21.88 12.98
CA LEU A 683 -43.61 -21.98 12.77
C LEU A 683 -43.15 -21.43 11.41
N ASP A 684 -44.08 -21.00 10.55
CA ASP A 684 -43.82 -20.60 9.15
C ASP A 684 -42.81 -19.45 9.02
N GLU A 685 -42.80 -18.55 10.00
CA GLU A 685 -41.96 -17.34 10.01
C GLU A 685 -40.70 -17.50 10.88
N SER A 686 -40.51 -18.67 11.53
CA SER A 686 -39.41 -18.90 12.47
C SER A 686 -38.08 -19.23 11.79
N GLY A 687 -38.11 -19.70 10.54
CA GLY A 687 -36.94 -20.20 9.83
C GLY A 687 -36.47 -21.59 10.29
N LEU A 688 -37.25 -22.30 11.12
CA LEU A 688 -36.98 -23.69 11.48
C LEU A 688 -37.26 -24.64 10.31
N THR A 689 -36.32 -25.53 10.04
CA THR A 689 -36.50 -26.62 9.07
C THR A 689 -37.15 -27.84 9.72
N LEU A 690 -37.82 -28.68 8.92
CA LEU A 690 -38.38 -29.96 9.41
C LEU A 690 -37.30 -30.89 10.01
N HIS A 691 -36.05 -30.78 9.56
CA HIS A 691 -34.94 -31.54 10.12
C HIS A 691 -34.60 -31.05 11.54
N GLU A 692 -34.47 -29.74 11.73
CA GLU A 692 -34.24 -29.12 13.04
C GLU A 692 -35.38 -29.42 14.01
N ILE A 693 -36.64 -29.38 13.55
CA ILE A 693 -37.82 -29.69 14.38
C ILE A 693 -37.73 -31.09 14.99
N ARG A 694 -37.28 -32.10 14.24
CA ARG A 694 -37.09 -33.47 14.76
C ARG A 694 -35.99 -33.54 15.83
N ILE A 695 -34.93 -32.75 15.68
CA ILE A 695 -33.85 -32.65 16.67
C ILE A 695 -34.39 -31.99 17.95
N ILE A 696 -35.15 -30.90 17.80
CA ILE A 696 -35.80 -30.19 18.90
C ILE A 696 -36.77 -31.12 19.64
N GLU A 697 -37.65 -31.82 18.94
CA GLU A 697 -38.59 -32.79 19.52
C GLU A 697 -37.86 -33.81 20.40
N LYS A 698 -36.80 -34.43 19.87
CA LYS A 698 -36.01 -35.41 20.62
C LYS A 698 -35.36 -34.78 21.87
N SER A 699 -34.82 -33.57 21.74
CA SER A 699 -34.20 -32.85 22.86
C SER A 699 -35.21 -32.51 23.96
N LEU A 700 -36.40 -32.02 23.59
CA LEU A 700 -37.48 -31.69 24.51
C LEU A 700 -38.02 -32.93 25.23
N VAL A 701 -38.28 -34.03 24.50
CA VAL A 701 -38.73 -35.30 25.10
C VAL A 701 -37.72 -35.79 26.15
N ASN A 702 -36.43 -35.82 25.80
CA ASN A 702 -35.40 -36.24 26.74
C ASN A 702 -35.34 -35.32 27.98
N GLY A 703 -35.41 -34.01 27.79
CA GLY A 703 -35.37 -33.04 28.89
C GLY A 703 -36.59 -33.13 29.82
N LEU A 704 -37.79 -33.30 29.26
CA LEU A 704 -39.03 -33.42 30.01
C LEU A 704 -39.08 -34.75 30.77
N CYS A 705 -38.76 -35.87 30.13
CA CYS A 705 -38.66 -37.17 30.82
C CYS A 705 -37.68 -37.07 31.99
N SER A 706 -36.47 -36.51 31.77
CA SER A 706 -35.47 -36.36 32.84
C SER A 706 -35.95 -35.49 34.00
N THR A 707 -36.75 -34.45 33.73
CA THR A 707 -37.24 -33.50 34.73
C THR A 707 -38.39 -34.07 35.56
N PHE A 708 -39.30 -34.80 34.91
CA PHE A 708 -40.54 -35.31 35.52
C PHE A 708 -40.47 -36.80 35.90
N HIS A 709 -39.32 -37.45 35.74
CA HIS A 709 -39.08 -38.80 36.27
C HIS A 709 -39.31 -38.83 37.78
N SER A 710 -40.26 -39.66 38.22
CA SER A 710 -40.53 -39.86 39.63
C SER A 710 -39.28 -40.45 40.31
N ARG A 711 -38.70 -39.77 41.30
CA ARG A 711 -37.81 -40.43 42.26
C ARG A 711 -38.55 -41.67 42.78
N ILE A 712 -37.93 -42.83 42.66
CA ILE A 712 -38.43 -44.11 43.19
C ILE A 712 -38.96 -43.84 44.61
N LYS A 713 -40.28 -43.95 44.82
CA LYS A 713 -40.85 -43.91 46.16
C LYS A 713 -40.27 -45.12 46.90
N TYR A 714 -39.43 -44.87 47.91
CA TYR A 714 -39.02 -45.94 48.81
C TYR A 714 -40.28 -46.64 49.32
N PRO A 715 -40.38 -47.98 49.22
CA PRO A 715 -41.55 -48.68 49.69
C PRO A 715 -41.72 -48.36 51.18
N LYS A 716 -42.88 -47.78 51.53
CA LYS A 716 -43.27 -47.64 52.93
C LYS A 716 -43.32 -49.06 53.49
N MET A 717 -42.45 -49.39 54.45
CA MET A 717 -42.62 -50.63 55.20
C MET A 717 -44.00 -50.56 55.85
N LYS A 718 -44.87 -51.53 55.55
CA LYS A 718 -46.16 -51.68 56.22
C LYS A 718 -45.92 -51.67 57.73
N SER A 719 -46.61 -50.76 58.43
CA SER A 719 -46.60 -50.66 59.88
C SER A 719 -46.96 -52.01 60.52
N GLU A 720 -46.28 -52.40 61.60
CA GLU A 720 -46.60 -53.60 62.38
C GLU A 720 -48.07 -53.67 62.80
N ALA A 721 -48.76 -52.52 62.91
CA ALA A 721 -50.19 -52.46 63.18
C ALA A 721 -51.06 -53.08 62.07
N GLU A 722 -50.64 -53.04 60.80
CA GLU A 722 -51.35 -53.71 59.70
C GLU A 722 -51.11 -55.22 59.68
N LYS A 723 -49.91 -55.68 60.07
CA LYS A 723 -49.59 -57.11 60.20
C LYS A 723 -50.34 -57.75 61.38
N MET A 724 -50.43 -57.05 62.51
CA MET A 724 -51.20 -57.52 63.67
C MET A 724 -52.69 -57.63 63.36
N LYS A 725 -53.25 -56.73 62.53
CA LYS A 725 -54.64 -56.79 62.08
C LYS A 725 -54.92 -58.00 61.18
N GLU A 726 -54.03 -58.27 60.22
CA GLU A 726 -54.13 -59.46 59.34
C GLU A 726 -53.94 -60.78 60.12
N GLU A 727 -53.15 -60.79 61.19
CA GLU A 727 -52.94 -61.97 62.03
C GLU A 727 -54.10 -62.23 63.01
N GLN A 728 -54.78 -61.17 63.46
CA GLN A 728 -56.00 -61.25 64.26
C GLN A 728 -57.19 -61.75 63.42
N GLU A 729 -57.36 -61.23 62.20
CA GLU A 729 -58.38 -61.70 61.25
C GLU A 729 -58.16 -63.14 60.76
N ARG A 730 -56.92 -63.66 60.83
CA ARG A 730 -56.59 -65.06 60.57
C ARG A 730 -56.82 -66.00 61.76
N ARG A 731 -56.89 -65.47 62.99
CA ARG A 731 -57.22 -66.26 64.19
C ARG A 731 -58.72 -66.44 64.40
N ASP A 732 -59.54 -65.56 63.82
CA ASP A 732 -61.00 -65.58 63.92
C ASP A 732 -61.69 -66.31 62.74
N ARG A 733 -60.92 -67.03 61.90
CA ARG A 733 -61.40 -68.00 60.90
C ARG A 733 -60.85 -69.37 61.22
#